data_AF-A0A0J8GZ77-F1
#
_entry.id   AF-A0A0J8GZ77-F1
#
_cell.length_a   1.000
_cell.length_b   1.000
_cell.length_c   1.000
_cell.angle_alpha   90.00
_cell.angle_beta   90.00
_cell.angle_gamma   90.00
#
_symmetry.space_group_name_H-M   'P 1'
#
loop_
_entity.id
_entity.type
_entity.pdbx_description
1 polymer ?
#
loop_
_entity_poly.entity_id
_entity_poly.type
_entity_poly.pdbx_seq_one_letter_code
_entity_poly.pdbx_strand_id
1 'polypeptide(L)'
;MKRHLLAATLAPLALLVSACTNPEVQTENNSTISTASELQVSPLEQEARIKIKKLKGMMDEAQDKSIDVTREETIVWFSEQFLKFANWDEANPEAIEAAFGYERYYAPNKKQLAADLPTFERTKVIEILDKGITVLQQELDGEIKRRPVRKVDWQNTKAGDNMFVSNGKPIFPYDYFSKTVGQPLTNKDIYNDHLGALYHGGEDLYPVDHDRAINSFLLKEDGSFDQELMKELTSIPDTNIGFLVYWIMGIPEWVEKQEPEVRKGRSLFTGFDIDNPLARDVWGKIIRETGRLTKDKKVTELGFVLANEPHWFSEKDHWTGKFEEMTSISSYTLNKFRVWLTNQYDKDIQQLNQNWQASFASFDTVEIEIPMDKALLGSAIWYDWMRYNMDRSTEWFKFMQDELHAVNPDADTHIKIMPRMFMENSRSGGIDTEALAELTTMVGHDAKSLGSKNIRPHKSSKWLERYAYYWSGVSMFHDFMESVAPNKINVNSESHFLSSGQWRDLDTRTSYVRSVYWLATLGGMDANMAWFWARDPDGSPEDRLEGELNFFDPGLAGAYAGSNNMQPHVSNEFTQVMFDMNSFSEEIIALREQRRPIRLFYSETTAINTKDYMTQGYKLYEALHFEGFPMGYATKNIIEKQDNSNWDSVVVYKNQYVTDEEFETLQTYLNNGGTILLDDKDALSLNEYGQKRTKTLSKGKGKLVVLNTDNIDVIKQAALAELKPSSLPELKVNEVNGKDYKTTSWRVVEKPQGGYLAILFNLGHDSAQIDLSLQSGQKFTATDMMTSKTVSSSFELKSEDVLLLDISLN
;
A
#
# COMPACT_ATOMS: atom_id res chain seq x y z
N MET A 1 -4.09 27.33 -18.89
CA MET A 1 -4.05 28.73 -19.40
C MET A 1 -4.03 28.67 -20.91
N LYS A 2 -5.01 29.30 -21.58
CA LYS A 2 -5.09 29.36 -23.05
C LYS A 2 -4.07 30.36 -23.60
N ARG A 3 -3.37 30.00 -24.67
CA ARG A 3 -3.15 30.90 -25.82
C ARG A 3 -2.72 30.10 -27.06
N HIS A 4 -3.58 30.16 -28.06
CA HIS A 4 -3.32 29.81 -29.45
C HIS A 4 -2.29 30.76 -30.07
N LEU A 5 -1.45 30.25 -30.97
CA LEU A 5 -1.18 30.90 -32.27
C LEU A 5 -0.70 29.83 -33.27
N LEU A 6 -1.51 29.67 -34.31
CA LEU A 6 -1.33 28.84 -35.50
C LEU A 6 -0.65 29.66 -36.62
N ALA A 7 -0.15 28.90 -37.60
CA ALA A 7 0.18 29.24 -39.00
C ALA A 7 1.64 29.68 -39.28
N ALA A 8 2.48 28.84 -39.92
CA ALA A 8 2.53 28.44 -41.36
C ALA A 8 3.06 29.61 -42.24
N THR A 9 4.01 29.51 -43.18
CA THR A 9 4.53 28.40 -44.01
C THR A 9 5.68 28.92 -44.91
N LEU A 10 6.47 27.98 -45.48
CA LEU A 10 7.21 28.00 -46.77
C LEU A 10 8.64 28.59 -46.88
N ALA A 11 9.57 27.69 -47.22
CA ALA A 11 10.89 27.89 -47.83
C ALA A 11 10.77 28.18 -49.37
N PRO A 12 11.84 28.52 -50.15
CA PRO A 12 12.89 27.56 -50.51
C PRO A 12 14.34 28.08 -50.81
N LEU A 13 15.29 27.13 -50.70
CA LEU A 13 16.57 26.85 -51.39
C LEU A 13 17.42 27.95 -52.11
N ALA A 14 18.74 27.96 -51.81
CA ALA A 14 19.89 27.68 -52.72
C ALA A 14 21.24 27.87 -51.95
N LEU A 15 22.00 26.81 -51.63
CA LEU A 15 23.10 26.15 -52.39
C LEU A 15 24.45 26.90 -52.48
N LEU A 16 25.50 26.29 -51.89
CA LEU A 16 26.92 26.07 -52.37
C LEU A 16 27.94 26.21 -51.20
N VAL A 17 28.49 25.12 -50.64
CA VAL A 17 29.70 24.33 -51.00
C VAL A 17 31.06 25.06 -50.80
N SER A 18 31.88 24.54 -49.87
CA SER A 18 33.35 24.30 -49.91
C SER A 18 33.94 24.43 -48.49
N ALA A 19 34.36 23.35 -47.82
CA ALA A 19 35.62 22.61 -47.94
C ALA A 19 36.86 23.30 -47.30
N CYS A 20 37.32 22.68 -46.20
CA CYS A 20 38.69 22.55 -45.65
C CYS A 20 39.65 23.75 -45.65
N THR A 21 40.20 24.11 -44.48
CA THR A 21 41.61 23.87 -44.06
C THR A 21 41.97 24.65 -42.78
N ASN A 22 42.78 24.03 -41.91
CA ASN A 22 43.40 24.62 -40.71
C ASN A 22 44.22 25.89 -41.02
N PRO A 23 44.45 26.74 -40.01
CA PRO A 23 45.83 26.83 -39.55
C PRO A 23 45.97 26.79 -38.02
N GLU A 24 47.07 26.15 -37.66
CA GLU A 24 47.65 26.00 -36.33
C GLU A 24 48.31 27.31 -35.85
N VAL A 25 48.63 27.33 -34.55
CA VAL A 25 49.59 28.19 -33.83
C VAL A 25 49.12 29.57 -33.31
N GLN A 26 48.82 29.66 -32.00
CA GLN A 26 49.78 30.16 -30.99
C GLN A 26 49.18 30.09 -29.58
N THR A 27 49.74 29.20 -28.78
CA THR A 27 49.54 29.07 -27.32
C THR A 27 50.29 30.19 -26.60
N GLU A 28 49.57 31.11 -25.96
CA GLU A 28 50.08 31.85 -24.80
C GLU A 28 49.54 31.22 -23.52
N ASN A 29 50.47 30.60 -22.79
CA ASN A 29 50.30 30.10 -21.44
C ASN A 29 50.02 31.27 -20.49
N ASN A 30 48.78 31.38 -20.02
CA ASN A 30 48.49 31.97 -18.71
C ASN A 30 47.79 30.91 -17.86
N SER A 31 48.62 30.08 -17.23
CA SER A 31 48.23 29.16 -16.17
C SER A 31 47.90 29.97 -14.91
N THR A 32 46.68 30.48 -14.79
CA THR A 32 46.07 30.64 -13.47
C THR A 32 45.63 29.27 -13.02
N ILE A 33 46.53 28.58 -12.32
CA ILE A 33 46.19 27.45 -11.46
C ILE A 33 45.25 28.01 -10.40
N SER A 34 43.94 27.88 -10.64
CA SER A 34 42.96 27.89 -9.56
C SER A 34 43.28 26.66 -8.74
N THR A 35 43.97 26.86 -7.63
CA THR A 35 44.03 25.87 -6.56
C THR A 35 42.59 25.58 -6.17
N ALA A 36 42.12 24.38 -6.53
CA ALA A 36 40.91 23.81 -5.97
C ALA A 36 41.01 23.96 -4.45
N SER A 37 40.11 24.76 -3.88
CA SER A 37 39.86 24.80 -2.46
C SER A 37 39.62 23.36 -2.02
N GLU A 38 40.54 22.75 -1.26
CA GLU A 38 40.24 21.53 -0.51
C GLU A 38 38.96 21.81 0.28
N LEU A 39 37.85 21.19 -0.12
CA LEU A 39 36.59 21.30 0.61
C LEU A 39 36.86 20.83 2.03
N GLN A 40 36.85 21.77 2.97
CA GLN A 40 37.11 21.49 4.37
C GLN A 40 35.98 20.59 4.88
N VAL A 41 36.31 19.33 5.20
CA VAL A 41 35.35 18.34 5.70
C VAL A 41 34.58 18.93 6.89
N SER A 42 33.24 18.94 6.81
CA SER A 42 32.35 19.48 7.83
C SER A 42 32.68 18.95 9.23
N PRO A 43 32.67 19.78 10.30
CA PRO A 43 32.87 19.29 11.67
C PRO A 43 31.91 18.16 12.06
N LEU A 44 30.65 18.21 11.58
CA LEU A 44 29.67 17.15 11.82
C LEU A 44 30.05 15.85 11.09
N GLU A 45 30.60 15.95 9.88
CA GLU A 45 31.11 14.77 9.17
C GLU A 45 32.33 14.17 9.90
N GLN A 46 33.23 15.00 10.41
CA GLN A 46 34.37 14.52 11.22
C GLN A 46 33.89 13.77 12.47
N GLU A 47 32.90 14.34 13.18
CA GLU A 47 32.27 13.69 14.33
C GLU A 47 31.60 12.36 13.94
N ALA A 48 30.80 12.34 12.87
CA ALA A 48 30.18 11.13 12.36
C ALA A 48 31.23 10.05 12.03
N ARG A 49 32.33 10.41 11.36
CA ARG A 49 33.42 9.48 11.01
C ARG A 49 34.12 8.91 12.25
N ILE A 50 34.30 9.71 13.31
CA ILE A 50 34.82 9.23 14.60
C ILE A 50 33.86 8.21 15.21
N LYS A 51 32.54 8.49 15.20
CA LYS A 51 31.51 7.58 15.73
C LYS A 51 31.39 6.30 14.91
N ILE A 52 31.48 6.36 13.57
CA ILE A 52 31.55 5.17 12.70
C ILE A 52 32.73 4.29 13.10
N LYS A 53 33.93 4.89 13.28
CA LYS A 53 35.11 4.14 13.71
C LYS A 53 34.92 3.50 15.08
N LYS A 54 34.31 4.22 16.03
CA LYS A 54 33.98 3.69 17.36
C LYS A 54 33.02 2.50 17.25
N LEU A 55 31.93 2.64 16.49
CA LEU A 55 30.94 1.58 16.32
C LEU A 55 31.56 0.34 15.67
N LYS A 56 32.38 0.49 14.61
CA LYS A 56 33.12 -0.62 14.00
C LYS A 56 34.00 -1.36 15.00
N GLY A 57 34.75 -0.64 15.85
CA GLY A 57 35.54 -1.27 16.91
C GLY A 57 34.71 -2.03 17.95
N MET A 58 33.52 -1.53 18.28
CA MET A 58 32.58 -2.26 19.16
C MET A 58 31.96 -3.48 18.47
N MET A 59 31.72 -3.41 17.15
CA MET A 59 31.26 -4.54 16.37
C MET A 59 32.30 -5.67 16.36
N ASP A 60 33.58 -5.35 16.22
CA ASP A 60 34.67 -6.33 16.33
C ASP A 60 34.65 -7.03 17.70
N GLU A 61 34.50 -6.28 18.81
CA GLU A 61 34.38 -6.84 20.16
C GLU A 61 33.13 -7.73 20.32
N ALA A 62 32.01 -7.31 19.74
CA ALA A 62 30.75 -8.04 19.78
C ALA A 62 30.85 -9.37 19.02
N GLN A 63 31.47 -9.36 17.83
CA GLN A 63 31.72 -10.56 17.04
C GLN A 63 32.65 -11.54 17.77
N ASP A 64 33.70 -11.06 18.45
CA ASP A 64 34.55 -11.89 19.30
C ASP A 64 33.76 -12.58 20.43
N LYS A 65 32.65 -11.98 20.87
CA LYS A 65 31.70 -12.55 21.85
C LYS A 65 30.52 -13.30 21.21
N SER A 66 30.55 -13.54 19.89
CA SER A 66 29.47 -14.19 19.13
C SER A 66 28.11 -13.47 19.21
N ILE A 67 28.14 -12.14 19.37
CA ILE A 67 26.96 -11.27 19.29
C ILE A 67 26.75 -10.90 17.83
N ASP A 68 25.50 -11.01 17.35
CA ASP A 68 25.13 -10.57 16.00
C ASP A 68 25.18 -9.04 15.89
N VAL A 69 25.86 -8.55 14.86
CA VAL A 69 26.07 -7.11 14.60
C VAL A 69 25.41 -6.64 13.30
N THR A 70 24.56 -7.46 12.68
CA THR A 70 23.87 -7.14 11.42
C THR A 70 23.12 -5.79 11.48
N ARG A 71 22.55 -5.46 12.64
CA ARG A 71 21.86 -4.17 12.88
C ARG A 71 22.84 -3.01 12.79
N GLU A 72 24.02 -3.14 13.39
CA GLU A 72 25.06 -2.12 13.39
C GLU A 72 25.75 -1.97 12.02
N GLU A 73 25.91 -3.06 11.26
CA GLU A 73 26.37 -3.01 9.85
C GLU A 73 25.49 -2.08 9.02
N THR A 74 24.18 -2.15 9.21
CA THR A 74 23.21 -1.29 8.52
C THR A 74 23.30 0.17 8.95
N ILE A 75 23.51 0.43 10.25
CA ILE A 75 23.74 1.80 10.76
C ILE A 75 24.99 2.40 10.10
N VAL A 76 26.08 1.63 10.05
CA VAL A 76 27.32 2.05 9.39
C VAL A 76 27.06 2.32 7.90
N TRP A 77 26.38 1.41 7.19
CA TRP A 77 26.12 1.55 5.76
C TRP A 77 25.32 2.82 5.46
N PHE A 78 24.20 3.04 6.13
CA PHE A 78 23.40 4.26 5.94
C PHE A 78 24.16 5.52 6.36
N SER A 79 24.98 5.44 7.41
CA SER A 79 25.84 6.58 7.79
C SER A 79 26.81 6.95 6.68
N GLU A 80 27.46 5.96 6.06
CA GLU A 80 28.39 6.19 4.95
C GLU A 80 27.67 6.71 3.70
N GLN A 81 26.51 6.16 3.35
CA GLN A 81 25.71 6.63 2.20
C GLN A 81 25.20 8.06 2.40
N PHE A 82 24.61 8.37 3.55
CA PHE A 82 24.05 9.71 3.78
C PHE A 82 25.11 10.79 4.02
N LEU A 83 26.32 10.45 4.47
CA LEU A 83 27.43 11.40 4.44
C LEU A 83 27.83 11.74 3.00
N LYS A 84 27.83 10.75 2.09
CA LYS A 84 28.05 10.98 0.66
C LYS A 84 26.91 11.82 0.06
N PHE A 85 25.66 11.53 0.40
CA PHE A 85 24.50 12.30 -0.08
C PHE A 85 24.52 13.75 0.42
N ALA A 86 24.82 13.97 1.70
CA ALA A 86 24.98 15.32 2.24
C ALA A 86 26.08 16.11 1.53
N ASN A 87 27.17 15.45 1.14
CA ASN A 87 28.25 16.08 0.36
C ASN A 87 27.81 16.42 -1.06
N TRP A 88 27.00 15.57 -1.69
CA TRP A 88 26.40 15.87 -2.99
C TRP A 88 25.42 17.04 -2.88
N ASP A 89 24.55 17.04 -1.88
CA ASP A 89 23.54 18.09 -1.66
C ASP A 89 24.20 19.46 -1.39
N GLU A 90 25.27 19.48 -0.60
CA GLU A 90 26.07 20.69 -0.32
C GLU A 90 26.77 21.22 -1.58
N ALA A 91 27.20 20.33 -2.47
CA ALA A 91 27.82 20.69 -3.74
C ALA A 91 26.81 21.09 -4.83
N ASN A 92 25.54 20.71 -4.70
CA ASN A 92 24.47 20.92 -5.70
C ASN A 92 23.25 21.68 -5.12
N PRO A 93 23.43 22.85 -4.50
CA PRO A 93 22.36 23.55 -3.80
C PRO A 93 21.21 23.99 -4.72
N GLU A 94 21.50 24.28 -5.99
CA GLU A 94 20.47 24.68 -6.97
C GLU A 94 19.51 23.52 -7.29
N ALA A 95 20.02 22.29 -7.42
CA ALA A 95 19.21 21.11 -7.65
C ALA A 95 18.30 20.82 -6.45
N ILE A 96 18.83 20.92 -5.24
CA ILE A 96 18.05 20.72 -4.00
C ILE A 96 17.02 21.84 -3.80
N GLU A 97 17.36 23.11 -4.09
CA GLU A 97 16.39 24.20 -4.07
C GLU A 97 15.25 23.94 -5.07
N ALA A 98 15.57 23.44 -6.27
CA ALA A 98 14.58 23.08 -7.27
C ALA A 98 13.67 21.95 -6.77
N ALA A 99 14.25 20.88 -6.20
CA ALA A 99 13.51 19.75 -5.63
C ALA A 99 12.48 20.20 -4.57
N PHE A 100 12.89 21.03 -3.60
CA PHE A 100 11.97 21.61 -2.62
C PHE A 100 10.97 22.59 -3.25
N GLY A 101 11.29 23.18 -4.39
CA GLY A 101 10.39 24.04 -5.15
C GLY A 101 9.24 23.30 -5.83
N TYR A 102 9.43 22.02 -6.19
CA TYR A 102 8.39 21.20 -6.83
C TYR A 102 7.32 20.71 -5.84
N GLU A 103 7.68 20.45 -4.58
CA GLU A 103 6.70 20.15 -3.53
C GLU A 103 6.13 21.45 -2.95
N ARG A 104 4.87 21.74 -3.27
CA ARG A 104 4.16 22.95 -2.84
C ARG A 104 4.24 23.24 -1.33
N TYR A 105 4.32 22.20 -0.50
CA TYR A 105 4.39 22.34 0.96
C TYR A 105 5.72 22.97 1.41
N TYR A 106 6.82 22.67 0.72
CA TYR A 106 8.15 23.19 1.01
C TYR A 106 8.55 24.39 0.15
N ALA A 107 7.92 24.57 -1.01
CA ALA A 107 8.23 25.64 -1.96
C ALA A 107 8.40 27.04 -1.33
N PRO A 108 7.60 27.47 -0.32
CA PRO A 108 7.80 28.76 0.34
C PRO A 108 9.17 28.92 1.04
N ASN A 109 9.76 27.82 1.53
CA ASN A 109 10.99 27.81 2.31
C ASN A 109 12.16 27.12 1.58
N LYS A 110 12.01 26.81 0.29
CA LYS A 110 12.93 25.96 -0.48
C LYS A 110 14.41 26.33 -0.38
N LYS A 111 14.73 27.63 -0.34
CA LYS A 111 16.11 28.14 -0.22
C LYS A 111 16.75 27.78 1.12
N GLN A 112 16.00 28.00 2.19
CA GLN A 112 16.45 27.71 3.54
C GLN A 112 16.58 26.20 3.72
N LEU A 113 15.57 25.43 3.28
CA LEU A 113 15.59 23.97 3.38
C LEU A 113 16.75 23.34 2.59
N ALA A 114 17.04 23.84 1.38
CA ALA A 114 18.19 23.36 0.61
C ALA A 114 19.52 23.67 1.29
N ALA A 115 19.68 24.86 1.88
CA ALA A 115 20.89 25.23 2.62
C ALA A 115 21.07 24.42 3.91
N ASP A 116 19.97 24.09 4.59
CA ASP A 116 20.01 23.36 5.87
C ASP A 116 20.16 21.84 5.70
N LEU A 117 19.78 21.29 4.54
CA LEU A 117 19.69 19.85 4.30
C LEU A 117 21.00 19.08 4.61
N PRO A 118 22.19 19.50 4.12
CA PRO A 118 23.43 18.77 4.44
C PRO A 118 23.75 18.73 5.94
N THR A 119 23.43 19.81 6.66
CA THR A 119 23.62 19.89 8.12
C THR A 119 22.62 18.98 8.84
N PHE A 120 21.37 18.98 8.38
CA PHE A 120 20.32 18.10 8.89
C PHE A 120 20.69 16.62 8.73
N GLU A 121 21.08 16.20 7.53
CA GLU A 121 21.45 14.81 7.25
C GLU A 121 22.65 14.36 8.09
N ARG A 122 23.72 15.15 8.17
CA ARG A 122 24.90 14.83 9.01
C ARG A 122 24.53 14.72 10.50
N THR A 123 23.63 15.58 10.98
CA THR A 123 23.11 15.51 12.36
C THR A 123 22.34 14.21 12.58
N LYS A 124 21.46 13.83 11.65
CA LYS A 124 20.70 12.57 11.73
C LYS A 124 21.59 11.33 11.60
N VAL A 125 22.69 11.41 10.86
CA VAL A 125 23.74 10.37 10.86
C VAL A 125 24.37 10.22 12.26
N ILE A 126 24.70 11.33 12.92
CA ILE A 126 25.24 11.28 14.30
C ILE A 126 24.22 10.65 15.26
N GLU A 127 22.93 11.01 15.15
CA GLU A 127 21.86 10.46 16.00
C GLU A 127 21.72 8.94 15.84
N ILE A 128 21.73 8.39 14.61
CA ILE A 128 21.65 6.93 14.42
C ILE A 128 22.90 6.21 14.94
N LEU A 129 24.08 6.83 14.81
CA LEU A 129 25.33 6.27 15.32
C LEU A 129 25.33 6.24 16.85
N ASP A 130 24.88 7.31 17.51
CA ASP A 130 24.79 7.36 18.97
C ASP A 130 23.79 6.34 19.52
N LYS A 131 22.64 6.17 18.85
CA LYS A 131 21.68 5.11 19.17
C LYS A 131 22.30 3.73 19.02
N GLY A 132 22.98 3.46 17.90
CA GLY A 132 23.66 2.19 17.62
C GLY A 132 24.75 1.85 18.64
N ILE A 133 25.63 2.82 18.93
CA ILE A 133 26.67 2.69 19.96
C ILE A 133 26.05 2.37 21.32
N THR A 134 24.99 3.08 21.70
CA THR A 134 24.33 2.86 23.00
C THR A 134 23.74 1.46 23.08
N VAL A 135 22.99 1.01 22.07
CA VAL A 135 22.34 -0.30 22.07
C VAL A 135 23.37 -1.44 22.02
N LEU A 136 24.41 -1.34 21.20
CA LEU A 136 25.45 -2.38 21.14
C LEU A 136 26.23 -2.46 22.46
N GLN A 137 26.48 -1.31 23.12
CA GLN A 137 27.09 -1.31 24.46
C GLN A 137 26.23 -2.07 25.47
N GLN A 138 24.91 -1.84 25.48
CA GLN A 138 23.99 -2.56 26.37
C GLN A 138 24.01 -4.09 26.13
N GLU A 139 24.17 -4.52 24.88
CA GLU A 139 24.32 -5.95 24.55
C GLU A 139 25.67 -6.50 25.02
N LEU A 140 26.77 -5.76 24.79
CA LEU A 140 28.13 -6.12 25.23
C LEU A 140 28.24 -6.23 26.76
N ASP A 141 27.51 -5.38 27.48
CA ASP A 141 27.44 -5.36 28.94
C ASP A 141 26.46 -6.41 29.50
N GLY A 142 25.68 -7.06 28.63
CA GLY A 142 24.67 -8.05 29.02
C GLY A 142 23.41 -7.44 29.66
N GLU A 143 23.20 -6.13 29.52
CA GLU A 143 22.00 -5.46 30.00
C GLU A 143 20.77 -5.87 29.18
N ILE A 144 20.93 -5.99 27.87
CA ILE A 144 19.93 -6.54 26.94
C ILE A 144 20.49 -7.77 26.24
N LYS A 145 19.60 -8.59 25.71
CA LYS A 145 19.95 -9.64 24.76
C LYS A 145 19.00 -9.61 23.57
N ARG A 146 19.55 -9.33 22.38
CA ARG A 146 18.82 -9.27 21.11
C ARG A 146 18.85 -10.64 20.42
N ARG A 147 17.75 -10.95 19.74
CA ARG A 147 17.71 -12.11 18.84
C ARG A 147 18.55 -11.79 17.59
N PRO A 148 19.39 -12.72 17.10
CA PRO A 148 20.13 -12.55 15.85
C PRO A 148 19.18 -12.23 14.70
N VAL A 149 19.60 -11.32 13.81
CA VAL A 149 18.84 -10.98 12.60
C VAL A 149 18.75 -12.20 11.69
N ARG A 150 17.54 -12.47 11.21
CA ARG A 150 17.35 -13.37 10.08
C ARG A 150 17.16 -12.56 8.81
N LYS A 151 18.21 -12.45 8.01
CA LYS A 151 18.17 -11.78 6.70
C LYS A 151 17.28 -12.54 5.72
N VAL A 152 16.75 -11.83 4.74
CA VAL A 152 16.04 -12.44 3.61
C VAL A 152 17.08 -13.19 2.76
N ASP A 153 16.87 -14.48 2.52
CA ASP A 153 17.62 -15.18 1.49
C ASP A 153 16.99 -14.86 0.14
N TRP A 154 17.40 -13.76 -0.48
CA TRP A 154 16.85 -13.29 -1.75
C TRP A 154 16.92 -14.36 -2.86
N GLN A 155 17.85 -15.32 -2.75
CA GLN A 155 18.06 -16.36 -3.74
C GLN A 155 17.29 -17.65 -3.44
N ASN A 156 16.71 -17.85 -2.28
CA ASN A 156 15.97 -19.09 -1.98
C ASN A 156 14.62 -18.86 -1.33
N THR A 157 14.24 -17.60 -1.08
CA THR A 157 12.89 -17.26 -0.63
C THR A 157 11.88 -17.58 -1.73
N LYS A 158 10.74 -18.14 -1.34
CA LYS A 158 9.64 -18.52 -2.22
C LYS A 158 8.30 -18.10 -1.64
N ALA A 159 7.31 -17.93 -2.51
CA ALA A 159 5.92 -17.90 -2.09
C ALA A 159 5.53 -19.28 -1.52
N GLY A 160 5.01 -19.30 -0.29
CA GLY A 160 4.29 -20.43 0.28
C GLY A 160 2.78 -20.23 0.13
N ASP A 161 1.98 -20.99 0.88
CA ASP A 161 0.51 -20.92 0.77
C ASP A 161 -0.05 -19.55 1.17
N ASN A 162 0.34 -19.03 2.35
CA ASN A 162 -0.17 -17.77 2.91
C ASN A 162 0.94 -16.84 3.44
N MET A 163 2.20 -17.15 3.14
CA MET A 163 3.38 -16.41 3.61
C MET A 163 4.57 -16.64 2.67
N PHE A 164 5.56 -15.75 2.66
CA PHE A 164 6.86 -16.07 2.07
C PHE A 164 7.67 -16.94 3.02
N VAL A 165 8.44 -17.90 2.47
CA VAL A 165 9.25 -18.83 3.25
C VAL A 165 10.71 -18.74 2.86
N SER A 166 11.59 -18.61 3.85
CA SER A 166 13.04 -18.67 3.71
C SER A 166 13.63 -19.60 4.76
N ASN A 167 14.46 -20.56 4.32
CA ASN A 167 15.06 -21.57 5.20
C ASN A 167 14.05 -22.31 6.09
N GLY A 168 12.87 -22.60 5.54
CA GLY A 168 11.78 -23.33 6.22
C GLY A 168 11.00 -22.51 7.25
N LYS A 169 11.18 -21.19 7.32
CA LYS A 169 10.46 -20.31 8.23
C LYS A 169 9.78 -19.16 7.47
N PRO A 170 8.69 -18.58 8.01
CA PRO A 170 8.08 -17.38 7.43
C PRO A 170 9.13 -16.28 7.30
N ILE A 171 9.09 -15.43 6.28
CA ILE A 171 9.96 -14.26 6.11
C ILE A 171 9.14 -13.12 5.49
N PHE A 172 9.50 -11.88 5.76
CA PHE A 172 8.88 -10.69 5.18
C PHE A 172 9.87 -9.99 4.25
N PRO A 173 9.78 -10.20 2.92
CA PRO A 173 10.58 -9.46 1.95
C PRO A 173 10.24 -7.97 1.98
N TYR A 174 11.26 -7.13 1.78
CA TYR A 174 11.10 -5.69 1.77
C TYR A 174 11.98 -5.05 0.72
N ASP A 175 11.55 -3.88 0.25
CA ASP A 175 12.27 -3.08 -0.72
C ASP A 175 11.71 -1.64 -0.76
N TYR A 176 12.05 -0.87 -1.78
CA TYR A 176 11.48 0.41 -2.17
C TYR A 176 10.88 0.31 -3.58
N PHE A 177 9.69 0.86 -3.77
CA PHE A 177 9.10 0.99 -5.11
C PHE A 177 9.80 2.12 -5.87
N SER A 178 9.91 2.00 -7.21
CA SER A 178 10.68 2.95 -8.04
C SER A 178 12.10 3.20 -7.49
N LYS A 179 12.74 2.14 -6.98
CA LYS A 179 14.16 2.18 -6.60
C LYS A 179 14.97 2.61 -7.84
N THR A 180 15.96 3.49 -7.65
CA THR A 180 16.72 4.18 -8.71
C THR A 180 16.73 3.40 -10.03
N VAL A 181 16.03 3.98 -11.01
CA VAL A 181 15.76 3.38 -12.31
C VAL A 181 16.98 3.61 -13.21
N GLY A 182 17.31 2.65 -14.07
CA GLY A 182 18.52 2.74 -14.91
C GLY A 182 19.79 2.16 -14.26
N GLN A 183 19.68 1.61 -13.05
CA GLN A 183 20.76 0.89 -12.37
C GLN A 183 20.62 -0.63 -12.55
N PRO A 184 21.69 -1.37 -12.93
CA PRO A 184 21.61 -2.82 -13.07
C PRO A 184 21.17 -3.50 -11.77
N LEU A 185 20.29 -4.51 -11.86
CA LEU A 185 19.81 -5.25 -10.67
C LEU A 185 20.95 -5.96 -9.90
N THR A 186 22.09 -6.18 -10.55
CA THR A 186 23.29 -6.75 -9.93
C THR A 186 24.16 -5.72 -9.19
N ASN A 187 23.80 -4.43 -9.23
CA ASN A 187 24.53 -3.38 -8.53
C ASN A 187 24.34 -3.49 -7.01
N LYS A 188 25.37 -3.95 -6.30
CA LYS A 188 25.33 -4.19 -4.86
C LYS A 188 25.27 -2.92 -4.00
N ASP A 189 25.53 -1.75 -4.57
CA ASP A 189 25.32 -0.49 -3.87
C ASP A 189 23.82 -0.16 -3.73
N ILE A 190 22.97 -0.77 -4.56
CA ILE A 190 21.53 -0.53 -4.61
C ILE A 190 20.71 -1.76 -4.19
N TYR A 191 21.09 -2.96 -4.64
CA TYR A 191 20.40 -4.22 -4.35
C TYR A 191 21.18 -5.01 -3.30
N ASN A 192 20.84 -4.80 -2.03
CA ASN A 192 21.51 -5.38 -0.87
C ASN A 192 20.55 -5.51 0.33
N ASP A 193 21.02 -6.06 1.45
CA ASP A 193 20.18 -6.24 2.65
C ASP A 193 19.77 -4.91 3.32
N HIS A 194 20.38 -3.77 2.99
CA HIS A 194 20.05 -2.48 3.58
C HIS A 194 18.90 -1.79 2.85
N LEU A 195 18.85 -1.89 1.52
CA LEU A 195 17.78 -1.30 0.71
C LEU A 195 16.73 -2.31 0.25
N GLY A 196 16.96 -3.60 0.49
CA GLY A 196 16.22 -4.67 -0.18
C GLY A 196 16.84 -5.02 -1.52
N ALA A 197 16.66 -6.27 -1.94
CA ALA A 197 17.25 -6.80 -3.17
C ALA A 197 16.22 -7.57 -4.02
N LEU A 198 14.99 -7.08 -4.09
CA LEU A 198 13.98 -7.55 -5.02
C LEU A 198 14.36 -7.17 -6.45
N TYR A 199 14.23 -8.12 -7.36
CA TYR A 199 14.44 -7.86 -8.78
C TYR A 199 13.13 -7.45 -9.46
N HIS A 200 13.23 -6.60 -10.47
CA HIS A 200 12.11 -6.03 -11.20
C HIS A 200 12.55 -5.50 -12.57
N GLY A 201 11.60 -5.20 -13.47
CA GLY A 201 11.88 -4.58 -14.77
C GLY A 201 12.11 -3.06 -14.67
N GLY A 202 13.06 -2.65 -13.82
CA GLY A 202 13.41 -1.25 -13.56
C GLY A 202 14.88 -0.91 -13.83
N GLU A 203 15.63 -1.84 -14.45
CA GLU A 203 17.07 -1.69 -14.68
C GLU A 203 17.41 -0.73 -15.83
N ASP A 204 16.44 -0.41 -16.68
CA ASP A 204 16.58 0.52 -17.79
C ASP A 204 15.87 1.85 -17.51
N LEU A 205 16.32 2.91 -18.18
CA LEU A 205 15.60 4.19 -18.24
C LEU A 205 14.55 4.11 -19.36
N TYR A 206 13.29 4.08 -18.95
CA TYR A 206 12.16 3.99 -19.87
C TYR A 206 11.64 5.37 -20.27
N PRO A 207 11.12 5.51 -21.50
CA PRO A 207 10.30 6.67 -21.85
C PRO A 207 9.02 6.73 -21.00
N VAL A 208 8.57 7.95 -20.71
CA VAL A 208 7.48 8.23 -19.76
C VAL A 208 6.16 7.50 -20.11
N ASP A 209 5.86 7.32 -21.40
CA ASP A 209 4.64 6.67 -21.88
C ASP A 209 4.67 5.13 -21.77
N HIS A 210 5.84 4.55 -21.47
CA HIS A 210 6.03 3.11 -21.30
C HIS A 210 7.09 2.77 -20.24
N ASP A 211 6.93 3.36 -19.05
CA ASP A 211 7.88 3.37 -17.94
C ASP A 211 8.21 2.01 -17.27
N ARG A 212 8.02 0.86 -17.92
CA ARG A 212 8.41 -0.47 -17.42
C ARG A 212 8.70 -1.43 -18.56
N ALA A 213 9.49 -2.47 -18.27
CA ALA A 213 9.82 -3.57 -19.18
C ALA A 213 8.60 -4.29 -19.80
N ILE A 214 7.42 -4.24 -19.17
CA ILE A 214 6.19 -4.72 -19.79
C ILE A 214 5.20 -3.58 -20.03
N ASN A 215 5.03 -3.24 -21.30
CA ASN A 215 4.20 -2.14 -21.77
C ASN A 215 3.55 -2.46 -23.13
N SER A 216 2.63 -1.62 -23.59
CA SER A 216 1.87 -1.84 -24.83
C SER A 216 2.68 -1.65 -26.13
N PHE A 217 3.86 -1.03 -26.06
CA PHE A 217 4.72 -0.74 -27.22
C PHE A 217 5.58 -1.94 -27.63
N LEU A 218 5.57 -3.01 -26.83
CA LEU A 218 6.20 -4.28 -27.19
C LEU A 218 5.62 -4.89 -28.49
N LEU A 219 4.38 -4.55 -28.85
CA LEU A 219 3.70 -5.08 -30.03
C LEU A 219 3.60 -4.06 -31.18
N LYS A 220 4.05 -4.47 -32.37
CA LYS A 220 3.99 -3.68 -33.60
C LYS A 220 2.65 -3.87 -34.32
N GLU A 221 2.33 -2.93 -35.22
CA GLU A 221 1.10 -2.94 -36.03
C GLU A 221 0.94 -4.24 -36.85
N ASP A 222 2.04 -4.85 -37.30
CA ASP A 222 2.03 -6.12 -38.04
C ASP A 222 1.85 -7.38 -37.15
N GLY A 223 1.71 -7.18 -35.83
CA GLY A 223 1.56 -8.23 -34.83
C GLY A 223 2.88 -8.88 -34.38
N SER A 224 4.03 -8.41 -34.86
CA SER A 224 5.34 -8.85 -34.37
C SER A 224 5.76 -8.11 -33.09
N PHE A 225 6.64 -8.73 -32.29
CA PHE A 225 7.20 -8.11 -31.09
C PHE A 225 8.46 -7.30 -31.40
N ASP A 226 8.60 -6.13 -30.80
CA ASP A 226 9.85 -5.35 -30.83
C ASP A 226 10.95 -6.05 -30.04
N GLN A 227 11.91 -6.65 -30.76
CA GLN A 227 12.96 -7.45 -30.13
C GLN A 227 13.94 -6.63 -29.29
N GLU A 228 14.08 -5.32 -29.52
CA GLU A 228 14.94 -4.49 -28.67
C GLU A 228 14.24 -4.18 -27.35
N LEU A 229 12.95 -3.78 -27.38
CA LEU A 229 12.19 -3.57 -26.14
C LEU A 229 12.01 -4.88 -25.35
N MET A 230 11.83 -6.02 -26.03
CA MET A 230 11.75 -7.32 -25.36
C MET A 230 13.05 -7.70 -24.61
N LYS A 231 14.20 -7.08 -24.92
CA LYS A 231 15.43 -7.31 -24.15
C LYS A 231 15.30 -6.78 -22.72
N GLU A 232 14.62 -5.67 -22.49
CA GLU A 232 14.39 -5.07 -21.16
C GLU A 232 13.69 -6.06 -20.20
N LEU A 233 12.90 -7.00 -20.72
CA LEU A 233 12.30 -8.09 -19.95
C LEU A 233 13.20 -9.32 -19.85
N THR A 234 13.90 -9.66 -20.94
CA THR A 234 14.64 -10.92 -21.03
C THR A 234 16.04 -10.85 -20.44
N SER A 235 16.62 -9.65 -20.27
CA SER A 235 17.89 -9.38 -19.60
C SER A 235 17.81 -9.47 -18.08
N ILE A 236 16.61 -9.29 -17.52
CA ILE A 236 16.37 -9.32 -16.07
C ILE A 236 17.01 -10.60 -15.48
N PRO A 237 18.00 -10.45 -14.60
CA PRO A 237 18.68 -11.60 -14.01
C PRO A 237 17.72 -12.48 -13.20
N ASP A 238 17.95 -13.80 -13.26
CA ASP A 238 17.06 -14.80 -12.69
C ASP A 238 17.52 -15.32 -11.31
N THR A 239 18.17 -14.46 -10.52
CA THR A 239 18.84 -14.90 -9.28
C THR A 239 18.12 -14.53 -8.00
N ASN A 240 17.41 -13.40 -7.96
CA ASN A 240 16.70 -12.94 -6.76
C ASN A 240 15.19 -12.98 -6.94
N ILE A 241 14.50 -13.26 -5.84
CA ILE A 241 13.05 -13.08 -5.72
C ILE A 241 12.68 -11.66 -6.19
N GLY A 242 11.56 -11.52 -6.88
CA GLY A 242 11.17 -10.25 -7.47
C GLY A 242 9.74 -10.22 -7.97
N PHE A 243 9.37 -9.12 -8.62
CA PHE A 243 8.05 -8.93 -9.24
C PHE A 243 8.17 -8.27 -10.61
N LEU A 244 7.12 -8.41 -11.43
CA LEU A 244 6.98 -7.69 -12.70
C LEU A 244 5.69 -6.87 -12.71
N VAL A 245 5.68 -5.74 -13.43
CA VAL A 245 4.54 -4.82 -13.48
C VAL A 245 4.05 -4.70 -14.91
N TYR A 246 2.75 -4.89 -15.14
CA TYR A 246 2.11 -4.50 -16.39
C TYR A 246 1.84 -2.99 -16.38
N TRP A 247 2.59 -2.23 -17.16
CA TRP A 247 2.45 -0.78 -17.27
C TRP A 247 1.42 -0.39 -18.34
N ILE A 248 0.16 -0.31 -17.90
CA ILE A 248 -1.01 -0.13 -18.77
C ILE A 248 -1.41 1.34 -19.03
N MET A 249 -0.49 2.29 -18.83
CA MET A 249 -0.76 3.73 -19.00
C MET A 249 -0.72 4.20 -20.47
N GLY A 250 0.06 3.55 -21.32
CA GLY A 250 0.23 3.91 -22.73
C GLY A 250 -0.56 3.00 -23.69
N ILE A 251 -0.83 3.50 -24.90
CA ILE A 251 -1.24 2.68 -26.05
C ILE A 251 -0.52 3.24 -27.30
N PRO A 252 -0.03 2.40 -28.23
CA PRO A 252 0.68 2.89 -29.41
C PRO A 252 -0.20 3.71 -30.36
N GLU A 253 0.41 4.67 -31.07
CA GLU A 253 -0.28 5.53 -32.05
C GLU A 253 -1.00 4.73 -33.15
N TRP A 254 -0.44 3.58 -33.56
CA TRP A 254 -1.07 2.73 -34.57
C TRP A 254 -2.42 2.17 -34.10
N VAL A 255 -2.55 1.88 -32.80
CA VAL A 255 -3.81 1.43 -32.19
C VAL A 255 -4.83 2.57 -32.23
N GLU A 256 -4.43 3.79 -31.87
CA GLU A 256 -5.32 4.96 -31.90
C GLU A 256 -5.80 5.29 -33.32
N LYS A 257 -4.93 5.14 -34.30
CA LYS A 257 -5.27 5.36 -35.72
C LYS A 257 -6.27 4.32 -36.23
N GLN A 258 -6.13 3.07 -35.81
CA GLN A 258 -7.01 1.97 -36.21
C GLN A 258 -8.34 1.98 -35.46
N GLU A 259 -8.31 2.37 -34.18
CA GLU A 259 -9.45 2.39 -33.29
C GLU A 259 -9.55 3.75 -32.57
N PRO A 260 -10.25 4.73 -33.19
CA PRO A 260 -10.33 6.09 -32.67
C PRO A 260 -11.05 6.22 -31.32
N GLU A 261 -11.81 5.20 -30.88
CA GLU A 261 -12.46 5.21 -29.57
C GLU A 261 -11.60 4.63 -28.44
N VAL A 262 -10.38 4.15 -28.72
CA VAL A 262 -9.53 3.43 -27.74
C VAL A 262 -9.21 4.27 -26.48
N ARG A 263 -9.28 5.61 -26.55
CA ARG A 263 -9.08 6.50 -25.40
C ARG A 263 -10.38 6.92 -24.69
N LYS A 264 -11.57 6.54 -25.19
CA LYS A 264 -12.86 6.90 -24.56
C LYS A 264 -13.21 5.89 -23.46
N GLY A 265 -13.27 6.34 -22.21
CA GLY A 265 -13.44 5.45 -21.05
C GLY A 265 -12.12 5.03 -20.41
N ARG A 266 -11.03 5.70 -20.77
CA ARG A 266 -9.71 5.60 -20.12
C ARG A 266 -9.75 6.09 -18.67
N SER A 267 -8.67 5.80 -17.95
CA SER A 267 -8.32 6.42 -16.67
C SER A 267 -6.92 7.03 -16.66
N LEU A 268 -6.53 7.59 -15.51
CA LEU A 268 -5.20 8.15 -15.29
C LEU A 268 -4.11 7.07 -15.44
N PHE A 269 -4.27 5.93 -14.75
CA PHE A 269 -3.28 4.84 -14.73
C PHE A 269 -3.62 3.67 -15.68
N THR A 270 -4.75 3.73 -16.38
CA THR A 270 -5.08 2.82 -17.49
C THR A 270 -5.45 3.66 -18.71
N GLY A 271 -4.50 3.82 -19.62
CA GLY A 271 -4.58 4.86 -20.65
C GLY A 271 -5.62 4.65 -21.73
N PHE A 272 -6.30 3.52 -21.76
CA PHE A 272 -7.21 3.11 -22.83
C PHE A 272 -8.51 2.57 -22.25
N ASP A 273 -9.49 2.37 -23.12
CA ASP A 273 -10.73 1.70 -22.82
C ASP A 273 -10.52 0.19 -22.68
N ILE A 274 -10.72 -0.33 -21.47
CA ILE A 274 -10.61 -1.76 -21.16
C ILE A 274 -11.69 -2.62 -21.83
N ASP A 275 -12.74 -2.01 -22.40
CA ASP A 275 -13.78 -2.71 -23.16
C ASP A 275 -13.47 -2.77 -24.66
N ASN A 276 -12.41 -2.10 -25.11
CA ASN A 276 -12.04 -2.01 -26.51
C ASN A 276 -11.44 -3.35 -27.03
N PRO A 277 -12.00 -3.95 -28.11
CA PRO A 277 -11.50 -5.23 -28.63
C PRO A 277 -10.06 -5.19 -29.11
N LEU A 278 -9.61 -4.08 -29.73
CA LEU A 278 -8.23 -3.97 -30.22
C LEU A 278 -7.26 -3.84 -29.04
N ALA A 279 -7.60 -3.06 -28.01
CA ALA A 279 -6.79 -2.99 -26.80
C ALA A 279 -6.64 -4.36 -26.12
N ARG A 280 -7.73 -5.15 -26.06
CA ARG A 280 -7.69 -6.53 -25.56
C ARG A 280 -6.84 -7.45 -26.41
N ASP A 281 -6.93 -7.38 -27.74
CA ASP A 281 -6.07 -8.19 -28.61
C ASP A 281 -4.57 -7.88 -28.42
N VAL A 282 -4.23 -6.59 -28.33
CA VAL A 282 -2.84 -6.14 -28.08
C VAL A 282 -2.35 -6.66 -26.74
N TRP A 283 -3.08 -6.41 -25.65
CA TRP A 283 -2.66 -6.82 -24.32
C TRP A 283 -2.68 -8.34 -24.13
N GLY A 284 -3.63 -9.06 -24.72
CA GLY A 284 -3.65 -10.53 -24.67
C GLY A 284 -2.40 -11.15 -25.27
N LYS A 285 -1.95 -10.65 -26.43
CA LYS A 285 -0.68 -11.08 -27.05
C LYS A 285 0.53 -10.79 -26.16
N ILE A 286 0.60 -9.57 -25.60
CA ILE A 286 1.71 -9.16 -24.73
C ILE A 286 1.75 -9.99 -23.45
N ILE A 287 0.61 -10.17 -22.78
CA ILE A 287 0.51 -10.95 -21.54
C ILE A 287 0.94 -12.40 -21.79
N ARG A 288 0.45 -13.03 -22.88
CA ARG A 288 0.86 -14.38 -23.25
C ARG A 288 2.36 -14.49 -23.54
N GLU A 289 2.93 -13.56 -24.30
CA GLU A 289 4.35 -13.68 -24.65
C GLU A 289 5.26 -13.40 -23.45
N THR A 290 4.95 -12.37 -22.65
CA THR A 290 5.70 -12.05 -21.43
C THR A 290 5.57 -13.16 -20.39
N GLY A 291 4.36 -13.72 -20.18
CA GLY A 291 4.14 -14.88 -19.32
C GLY A 291 4.92 -16.12 -19.76
N ARG A 292 4.99 -16.39 -21.08
CA ARG A 292 5.80 -17.49 -21.64
C ARG A 292 7.29 -17.30 -21.39
N LEU A 293 7.81 -16.08 -21.56
CA LEU A 293 9.23 -15.75 -21.43
C LEU A 293 9.74 -15.73 -19.99
N THR A 294 8.84 -15.55 -19.03
CA THR A 294 9.15 -15.40 -17.61
C THR A 294 8.71 -16.62 -16.79
N LYS A 295 8.17 -17.64 -17.43
CA LYS A 295 7.81 -18.89 -16.78
C LYS A 295 9.03 -19.49 -16.04
N ASP A 296 8.77 -19.91 -14.81
CA ASP A 296 9.74 -20.50 -13.88
C ASP A 296 10.90 -19.56 -13.47
N LYS A 297 10.81 -18.25 -13.79
CA LYS A 297 11.80 -17.26 -13.35
C LYS A 297 11.55 -16.85 -11.89
N LYS A 298 12.65 -16.67 -11.17
CA LYS A 298 12.75 -16.15 -9.82
C LYS A 298 12.15 -14.75 -9.66
N VAL A 299 12.31 -13.89 -10.67
CA VAL A 299 11.80 -12.51 -10.65
C VAL A 299 10.26 -12.42 -10.66
N THR A 300 9.55 -13.55 -10.75
CA THR A 300 8.08 -13.59 -10.68
C THR A 300 7.55 -14.25 -9.41
N GLU A 301 8.42 -14.54 -8.42
CA GLU A 301 8.04 -15.21 -7.16
C GLU A 301 7.26 -14.31 -6.18
N LEU A 302 7.30 -12.97 -6.32
CA LEU A 302 6.30 -12.06 -5.71
C LEU A 302 5.11 -11.77 -6.64
N GLY A 303 5.06 -12.44 -7.79
CA GLY A 303 3.98 -12.35 -8.76
C GLY A 303 4.07 -11.16 -9.72
N PHE A 304 3.02 -11.07 -10.54
CA PHE A 304 2.78 -9.99 -11.49
C PHE A 304 1.82 -8.96 -10.90
N VAL A 305 2.26 -7.71 -10.85
CA VAL A 305 1.42 -6.55 -10.55
C VAL A 305 0.62 -6.21 -11.81
N LEU A 306 -0.68 -6.55 -11.82
CA LEU A 306 -1.52 -6.42 -13.01
C LEU A 306 -1.83 -4.97 -13.39
N ALA A 307 -1.81 -4.06 -12.43
CA ALA A 307 -1.93 -2.63 -12.68
C ALA A 307 -1.39 -1.83 -11.49
N ASN A 308 -0.90 -0.63 -11.79
CA ASN A 308 -0.56 0.39 -10.80
C ASN A 308 -1.79 1.25 -10.49
N GLU A 309 -2.26 1.25 -9.24
CA GLU A 309 -3.37 2.10 -8.76
C GLU A 309 -4.58 2.18 -9.74
N PRO A 310 -5.17 1.08 -10.21
CA PRO A 310 -6.27 1.17 -11.18
C PRO A 310 -7.51 1.84 -10.57
N HIS A 311 -8.19 2.66 -11.37
CA HIS A 311 -9.49 3.26 -11.09
C HIS A 311 -10.10 3.86 -12.34
N TRP A 312 -11.42 4.09 -12.33
CA TRP A 312 -12.21 4.73 -13.38
C TRP A 312 -13.29 5.64 -12.77
N PHE A 313 -12.85 6.66 -12.02
CA PHE A 313 -13.72 7.64 -11.36
C PHE A 313 -14.63 8.33 -12.38
N SER A 314 -15.91 7.98 -12.34
CA SER A 314 -16.88 8.35 -13.38
C SER A 314 -17.88 9.42 -12.93
N GLU A 315 -17.60 10.20 -11.88
CA GLU A 315 -18.48 11.29 -11.44
C GLU A 315 -18.00 12.68 -11.88
N LYS A 316 -18.94 13.59 -12.11
CA LYS A 316 -18.67 14.98 -12.51
C LYS A 316 -17.79 15.68 -11.48
N ASP A 317 -16.91 16.55 -11.96
CA ASP A 317 -15.98 17.36 -11.15
C ASP A 317 -15.01 16.54 -10.26
N HIS A 318 -14.81 15.25 -10.55
CA HIS A 318 -13.72 14.52 -9.92
C HIS A 318 -12.36 15.06 -10.40
N TRP A 319 -11.36 15.07 -9.51
CA TRP A 319 -10.07 15.72 -9.79
C TRP A 319 -9.29 15.05 -10.92
N THR A 320 -9.57 13.77 -11.21
CA THR A 320 -8.93 13.01 -12.30
C THR A 320 -9.46 13.42 -13.68
N GLY A 321 -10.61 14.09 -13.79
CA GLY A 321 -11.14 14.55 -15.08
C GLY A 321 -10.21 15.53 -15.80
N LYS A 322 -9.33 16.24 -15.09
CA LYS A 322 -8.28 17.08 -15.70
C LYS A 322 -7.19 16.28 -16.43
N PHE A 323 -7.16 14.96 -16.20
CA PHE A 323 -6.33 13.97 -16.87
C PHE A 323 -7.16 13.08 -17.81
N GLU A 324 -8.33 13.57 -18.23
CA GLU A 324 -9.24 12.94 -19.21
C GLU A 324 -9.92 11.63 -18.77
N GLU A 325 -9.68 11.19 -17.54
CA GLU A 325 -10.32 10.00 -16.98
C GLU A 325 -11.84 10.10 -17.01
N MET A 326 -12.48 9.08 -17.61
CA MET A 326 -13.94 8.91 -17.71
C MET A 326 -14.71 10.18 -18.11
N THR A 327 -14.10 11.05 -18.91
CA THR A 327 -14.75 12.26 -19.46
C THR A 327 -15.74 11.94 -20.58
N SER A 328 -15.66 10.72 -21.12
CA SER A 328 -16.61 10.09 -22.03
C SER A 328 -16.41 8.57 -21.99
N ILE A 329 -17.32 7.81 -22.60
CA ILE A 329 -17.20 6.35 -22.78
C ILE A 329 -17.28 5.98 -24.27
N SER A 330 -16.69 4.86 -24.63
CA SER A 330 -16.77 4.32 -25.99
C SER A 330 -18.12 3.68 -26.27
N SER A 331 -18.40 3.42 -27.56
CA SER A 331 -19.54 2.60 -27.96
C SER A 331 -19.42 1.15 -27.43
N TYR A 332 -18.21 0.63 -27.26
CA TYR A 332 -17.97 -0.71 -26.69
C TYR A 332 -18.38 -0.77 -25.22
N THR A 333 -17.95 0.20 -24.40
CA THR A 333 -18.36 0.32 -22.99
C THR A 333 -19.88 0.46 -22.89
N LEU A 334 -20.50 1.32 -23.70
CA LEU A 334 -21.96 1.52 -23.69
C LEU A 334 -22.72 0.24 -24.06
N ASN A 335 -22.27 -0.49 -25.07
CA ASN A 335 -22.93 -1.72 -25.49
C ASN A 335 -22.77 -2.84 -24.45
N LYS A 336 -21.60 -2.98 -23.83
CA LYS A 336 -21.42 -3.92 -22.70
C LYS A 336 -22.32 -3.54 -21.52
N PHE A 337 -22.47 -2.25 -21.21
CA PHE A 337 -23.40 -1.80 -20.18
C PHE A 337 -24.86 -2.17 -20.49
N ARG A 338 -25.30 -2.02 -21.75
CA ARG A 338 -26.64 -2.44 -22.19
C ARG A 338 -26.86 -3.96 -22.03
N VAL A 339 -25.84 -4.76 -22.33
CA VAL A 339 -25.87 -6.22 -22.11
C VAL A 339 -25.94 -6.52 -20.62
N TRP A 340 -25.15 -5.84 -19.79
CA TRP A 340 -25.20 -5.99 -18.34
C TRP A 340 -26.60 -5.66 -17.80
N LEU A 341 -27.19 -4.52 -18.18
CA LEU A 341 -28.55 -4.14 -17.79
C LEU A 341 -29.59 -5.16 -18.25
N THR A 342 -29.45 -5.68 -19.47
CA THR A 342 -30.34 -6.73 -19.98
C THR A 342 -30.35 -7.96 -19.06
N ASN A 343 -29.20 -8.33 -18.50
CA ASN A 343 -29.08 -9.44 -17.57
C ASN A 343 -29.60 -9.07 -16.17
N GLN A 344 -29.21 -7.91 -15.63
CA GLN A 344 -29.64 -7.49 -14.29
C GLN A 344 -31.15 -7.35 -14.14
N TYR A 345 -31.82 -6.93 -15.21
CA TYR A 345 -33.27 -6.75 -15.22
C TYR A 345 -34.02 -7.96 -15.82
N ASP A 346 -33.36 -9.13 -15.99
CA ASP A 346 -33.97 -10.34 -16.55
C ASP A 346 -34.72 -10.10 -17.89
N LYS A 347 -34.17 -9.22 -18.73
CA LYS A 347 -34.75 -8.75 -20.01
C LYS A 347 -36.06 -7.96 -19.86
N ASP A 348 -36.40 -7.50 -18.67
CA ASP A 348 -37.56 -6.64 -18.40
C ASP A 348 -37.19 -5.16 -18.48
N ILE A 349 -37.33 -4.59 -19.68
CA ILE A 349 -37.12 -3.16 -19.90
C ILE A 349 -38.13 -2.27 -19.14
N GLN A 350 -39.30 -2.79 -18.78
CA GLN A 350 -40.29 -2.01 -18.02
C GLN A 350 -39.82 -1.81 -16.59
N GLN A 351 -39.21 -2.83 -15.99
CA GLN A 351 -38.63 -2.74 -14.65
C GLN A 351 -37.47 -1.72 -14.61
N LEU A 352 -36.59 -1.70 -15.62
CA LEU A 352 -35.54 -0.68 -15.75
C LEU A 352 -36.15 0.71 -15.88
N ASN A 353 -37.11 0.89 -16.79
CA ASN A 353 -37.78 2.17 -17.00
C ASN A 353 -38.47 2.68 -15.72
N GLN A 354 -39.06 1.79 -14.93
CA GLN A 354 -39.65 2.12 -13.65
C GLN A 354 -38.60 2.60 -12.65
N ASN A 355 -37.49 1.87 -12.51
CA ASN A 355 -36.41 2.21 -11.59
C ASN A 355 -35.70 3.51 -11.96
N TRP A 356 -35.43 3.71 -13.25
CA TRP A 356 -34.70 4.87 -13.78
C TRP A 356 -35.59 6.07 -14.09
N GLN A 357 -36.92 5.93 -13.95
CA GLN A 357 -37.91 6.92 -14.40
C GLN A 357 -37.70 7.31 -15.87
N ALA A 358 -37.46 6.29 -16.70
CA ALA A 358 -37.14 6.41 -18.12
C ALA A 358 -38.26 5.82 -19.01
N SER A 359 -38.07 5.88 -20.32
CA SER A 359 -39.02 5.37 -21.32
C SER A 359 -38.33 4.74 -22.53
N PHE A 360 -37.25 4.00 -22.30
CA PHE A 360 -36.53 3.28 -23.34
C PHE A 360 -37.41 2.19 -23.96
N ALA A 361 -37.37 2.08 -25.30
CA ALA A 361 -38.14 1.08 -26.03
C ALA A 361 -37.54 -0.34 -25.89
N SER A 362 -36.24 -0.42 -25.69
CA SER A 362 -35.46 -1.66 -25.50
C SER A 362 -34.10 -1.33 -24.84
N PHE A 363 -33.38 -2.35 -24.37
CA PHE A 363 -32.03 -2.16 -23.81
C PHE A 363 -31.04 -1.57 -24.83
N ASP A 364 -31.20 -1.86 -26.13
CA ASP A 364 -30.35 -1.31 -27.20
C ASP A 364 -30.48 0.22 -27.34
N THR A 365 -31.58 0.78 -26.83
CA THR A 365 -31.85 2.23 -26.86
C THR A 365 -31.47 2.95 -25.57
N VAL A 366 -30.96 2.23 -24.56
CA VAL A 366 -30.55 2.86 -23.30
C VAL A 366 -29.38 3.80 -23.54
N GLU A 367 -29.48 5.00 -23.00
CA GLU A 367 -28.42 6.01 -23.00
C GLU A 367 -28.04 6.34 -21.55
N ILE A 368 -26.79 6.76 -21.35
CA ILE A 368 -26.26 7.17 -20.05
C ILE A 368 -25.27 8.32 -20.27
N GLU A 369 -25.29 9.29 -19.37
CA GLU A 369 -24.32 10.39 -19.35
C GLU A 369 -23.18 10.05 -18.39
N ILE A 370 -21.95 10.00 -18.92
CA ILE A 370 -20.71 9.83 -18.16
C ILE A 370 -19.76 10.98 -18.55
N PRO A 371 -19.20 11.73 -17.58
CA PRO A 371 -19.26 11.51 -16.13
C PRO A 371 -20.65 11.84 -15.53
N MET A 372 -21.03 11.09 -14.49
CA MET A 372 -22.35 11.14 -13.86
C MET A 372 -22.46 12.24 -12.78
N ASP A 373 -23.61 12.89 -12.65
CA ASP A 373 -23.85 13.87 -11.59
C ASP A 373 -23.93 13.21 -10.20
N LYS A 374 -23.18 13.72 -9.22
CA LYS A 374 -23.17 13.23 -7.82
C LYS A 374 -24.54 13.37 -7.14
N ALA A 375 -25.42 14.22 -7.66
CA ALA A 375 -26.80 14.34 -7.20
C ALA A 375 -27.61 13.05 -7.39
N LEU A 376 -27.18 12.15 -8.29
CA LEU A 376 -27.81 10.85 -8.53
C LEU A 376 -27.43 9.79 -7.50
N LEU A 377 -26.50 10.05 -6.58
CA LEU A 377 -26.14 9.10 -5.52
C LEU A 377 -27.38 8.64 -4.74
N GLY A 378 -27.56 7.32 -4.65
CA GLY A 378 -28.72 6.67 -4.02
C GLY A 378 -29.90 6.42 -4.96
N SER A 379 -29.79 6.79 -6.24
CA SER A 379 -30.76 6.42 -7.28
C SER A 379 -30.36 5.13 -8.00
N ALA A 380 -31.34 4.47 -8.63
CA ALA A 380 -31.11 3.23 -9.36
C ALA A 380 -30.08 3.35 -10.50
N ILE A 381 -30.12 4.45 -11.27
CA ILE A 381 -29.15 4.68 -12.36
C ILE A 381 -27.71 4.83 -11.84
N TRP A 382 -27.54 5.47 -10.67
CA TRP A 382 -26.23 5.55 -10.01
C TRP A 382 -25.78 4.17 -9.56
N TYR A 383 -26.64 3.42 -8.87
CA TYR A 383 -26.32 2.07 -8.42
C TYR A 383 -25.87 1.17 -9.58
N ASP A 384 -26.69 1.10 -10.64
CA ASP A 384 -26.45 0.24 -11.79
C ASP A 384 -25.12 0.58 -12.47
N TRP A 385 -24.83 1.87 -12.67
CA TRP A 385 -23.56 2.27 -13.29
C TRP A 385 -22.35 1.96 -12.40
N MET A 386 -22.41 2.26 -11.09
CA MET A 386 -21.27 2.01 -10.20
C MET A 386 -20.99 0.50 -10.08
N ARG A 387 -22.04 -0.32 -9.98
CA ARG A 387 -21.91 -1.79 -9.96
C ARG A 387 -21.36 -2.31 -11.29
N TYR A 388 -21.88 -1.85 -12.43
CA TYR A 388 -21.33 -2.21 -13.74
C TYR A 388 -19.84 -1.80 -13.89
N ASN A 389 -19.46 -0.60 -13.43
CA ASN A 389 -18.08 -0.13 -13.55
C ASN A 389 -17.11 -0.98 -12.70
N MET A 390 -17.57 -1.52 -11.57
CA MET A 390 -16.86 -2.55 -10.79
C MET A 390 -16.79 -3.91 -11.49
N ASP A 391 -17.90 -4.37 -12.08
CA ASP A 391 -17.95 -5.67 -12.75
C ASP A 391 -17.07 -5.68 -14.01
N ARG A 392 -17.09 -4.60 -14.81
CA ARG A 392 -16.27 -4.52 -16.05
C ARG A 392 -14.77 -4.43 -15.76
N SER A 393 -14.37 -3.79 -14.66
CA SER A 393 -12.96 -3.74 -14.26
C SER A 393 -12.49 -5.10 -13.72
N THR A 394 -13.33 -5.78 -12.93
CA THR A 394 -13.08 -7.15 -12.47
C THR A 394 -12.96 -8.10 -13.66
N GLU A 395 -13.82 -7.96 -14.68
CA GLU A 395 -13.75 -8.73 -15.92
C GLU A 395 -12.46 -8.45 -16.71
N TRP A 396 -12.00 -7.21 -16.78
CA TRP A 396 -10.70 -6.87 -17.37
C TRP A 396 -9.54 -7.56 -16.65
N PHE A 397 -9.48 -7.51 -15.33
CA PHE A 397 -8.42 -8.19 -14.57
C PHE A 397 -8.51 -9.71 -14.67
N LYS A 398 -9.73 -10.25 -14.78
CA LYS A 398 -9.92 -11.67 -15.05
C LYS A 398 -9.36 -12.03 -16.43
N PHE A 399 -9.64 -11.23 -17.46
CA PHE A 399 -9.05 -11.40 -18.77
C PHE A 399 -7.51 -11.41 -18.70
N MET A 400 -6.90 -10.44 -18.01
CA MET A 400 -5.44 -10.39 -17.88
C MET A 400 -4.88 -11.66 -17.22
N GLN A 401 -5.50 -12.11 -16.12
CA GLN A 401 -5.06 -13.31 -15.42
C GLN A 401 -5.26 -14.58 -16.27
N ASP A 402 -6.41 -14.72 -16.95
CA ASP A 402 -6.69 -15.87 -17.81
C ASP A 402 -5.66 -15.95 -18.98
N GLU A 403 -5.30 -14.81 -19.57
CA GLU A 403 -4.29 -14.76 -20.63
C GLU A 403 -2.90 -15.14 -20.13
N LEU A 404 -2.53 -14.73 -18.91
CA LEU A 404 -1.27 -15.10 -18.26
C LEU A 404 -1.25 -16.59 -17.92
N HIS A 405 -2.28 -17.08 -17.24
CA HIS A 405 -2.37 -18.48 -16.80
C HIS A 405 -2.52 -19.47 -17.95
N ALA A 406 -3.00 -19.04 -19.13
CA ALA A 406 -3.01 -19.87 -20.32
C ALA A 406 -1.60 -20.29 -20.80
N VAL A 407 -0.55 -19.57 -20.40
CA VAL A 407 0.85 -19.86 -20.76
C VAL A 407 1.76 -20.11 -19.55
N ASN A 408 1.39 -19.56 -18.39
CA ASN A 408 2.10 -19.69 -17.12
C ASN A 408 1.09 -19.90 -15.98
N PRO A 409 0.53 -21.13 -15.84
CA PRO A 409 -0.60 -21.41 -14.94
C PRO A 409 -0.27 -21.27 -13.45
N ASP A 410 1.00 -21.30 -13.09
CA ASP A 410 1.48 -21.20 -11.71
C ASP A 410 1.94 -19.76 -11.36
N ALA A 411 1.78 -18.80 -12.29
CA ALA A 411 2.17 -17.42 -12.06
C ALA A 411 1.31 -16.76 -10.99
N ASP A 412 1.96 -16.19 -9.97
CA ASP A 412 1.26 -15.38 -9.01
C ASP A 412 0.84 -14.02 -9.58
N THR A 413 -0.31 -13.52 -9.14
CA THR A 413 -0.86 -12.24 -9.57
C THR A 413 -1.35 -11.44 -8.38
N HIS A 414 -1.21 -10.13 -8.46
CA HIS A 414 -1.88 -9.18 -7.58
C HIS A 414 -2.09 -7.84 -8.29
N ILE A 415 -2.89 -6.96 -7.71
CA ILE A 415 -3.16 -5.62 -8.26
C ILE A 415 -2.75 -4.61 -7.20
N LYS A 416 -2.09 -3.50 -7.56
CA LYS A 416 -1.81 -2.44 -6.58
C LYS A 416 -3.08 -1.61 -6.33
N ILE A 417 -4.02 -2.14 -5.55
CA ILE A 417 -5.27 -1.48 -5.21
C ILE A 417 -5.02 -0.43 -4.12
N MET A 418 -5.51 0.79 -4.35
CA MET A 418 -5.56 1.80 -3.29
C MET A 418 -6.60 1.43 -2.22
N PRO A 419 -6.21 1.27 -0.93
CA PRO A 419 -7.15 0.95 0.14
C PRO A 419 -8.33 1.91 0.26
N ARG A 420 -8.20 3.16 -0.22
CA ARG A 420 -9.28 4.14 -0.27
C ARG A 420 -10.51 3.67 -1.06
N MET A 421 -10.35 2.72 -2.00
CA MET A 421 -11.47 2.16 -2.77
C MET A 421 -12.47 1.42 -1.87
N PHE A 422 -11.98 0.86 -0.77
CA PHE A 422 -12.79 0.30 0.29
C PHE A 422 -13.07 1.32 1.40
N MET A 423 -12.03 1.99 1.89
CA MET A 423 -12.09 2.76 3.15
C MET A 423 -12.81 4.11 3.07
N GLU A 424 -12.76 4.80 1.94
CA GLU A 424 -13.47 6.07 1.76
C GLU A 424 -14.92 5.82 1.35
N ASN A 425 -15.79 6.84 1.32
CA ASN A 425 -17.21 6.63 0.98
C ASN A 425 -17.49 6.63 -0.53
N SER A 426 -16.58 7.13 -1.37
CA SER A 426 -16.82 7.17 -2.82
C SER A 426 -16.76 5.76 -3.41
N ARG A 427 -17.64 5.48 -4.38
CA ARG A 427 -17.70 4.20 -5.12
C ARG A 427 -17.71 4.34 -6.63
N SER A 428 -17.35 5.52 -7.12
CA SER A 428 -17.28 5.80 -8.56
C SER A 428 -16.00 5.32 -9.24
N GLY A 429 -15.01 4.86 -8.48
CA GLY A 429 -13.72 4.40 -8.99
C GLY A 429 -13.76 3.08 -9.75
N GLY A 430 -14.89 2.36 -9.77
CA GLY A 430 -15.04 1.10 -10.50
C GLY A 430 -14.14 -0.02 -9.96
N ILE A 431 -13.85 -0.05 -8.66
CA ILE A 431 -13.00 -1.07 -8.03
C ILE A 431 -13.82 -1.80 -6.97
N ASP A 432 -14.04 -3.10 -7.17
CA ASP A 432 -14.59 -4.00 -6.15
C ASP A 432 -13.41 -4.70 -5.45
N THR A 433 -13.10 -4.23 -4.24
CA THR A 433 -11.90 -4.68 -3.53
C THR A 433 -12.00 -6.15 -3.12
N GLU A 434 -13.20 -6.62 -2.76
CA GLU A 434 -13.43 -8.04 -2.42
C GLU A 434 -13.27 -8.92 -3.65
N ALA A 435 -13.94 -8.58 -4.75
CA ALA A 435 -13.89 -9.39 -5.97
C ALA A 435 -12.47 -9.49 -6.55
N LEU A 436 -11.70 -8.40 -6.52
CA LEU A 436 -10.32 -8.41 -6.99
C LEU A 436 -9.39 -9.20 -6.06
N ALA A 437 -9.56 -9.10 -4.75
CA ALA A 437 -8.80 -9.90 -3.79
C ALA A 437 -9.13 -11.40 -3.89
N GLU A 438 -10.38 -11.77 -4.22
CA GLU A 438 -10.75 -13.15 -4.53
C GLU A 438 -10.15 -13.64 -5.86
N LEU A 439 -10.12 -12.78 -6.87
CA LEU A 439 -9.64 -13.08 -8.22
C LEU A 439 -8.13 -13.36 -8.28
N THR A 440 -7.30 -12.51 -7.69
CA THR A 440 -5.83 -12.61 -7.80
C THR A 440 -5.27 -13.71 -6.89
N THR A 441 -4.09 -14.27 -7.19
CA THR A 441 -3.53 -15.35 -6.33
C THR A 441 -2.94 -14.81 -5.03
N MET A 442 -2.48 -13.56 -5.03
CA MET A 442 -2.04 -12.78 -3.87
C MET A 442 -2.90 -11.52 -3.72
N VAL A 443 -2.99 -10.97 -2.51
CA VAL A 443 -3.61 -9.66 -2.26
C VAL A 443 -2.56 -8.58 -2.52
N GLY A 444 -2.90 -7.55 -3.31
CA GLY A 444 -1.99 -6.44 -3.60
C GLY A 444 -2.60 -5.09 -3.23
N HIS A 445 -1.76 -4.15 -2.78
CA HIS A 445 -2.19 -2.77 -2.49
C HIS A 445 -1.02 -1.77 -2.36
N ASP A 446 -1.35 -0.50 -2.10
CA ASP A 446 -0.45 0.62 -1.75
C ASP A 446 -0.91 1.32 -0.46
N ALA A 447 -0.86 0.62 0.68
CA ALA A 447 -1.46 1.16 1.91
C ALA A 447 -0.73 2.43 2.41
N LYS A 448 -1.50 3.30 3.06
CA LYS A 448 -1.06 4.64 3.46
C LYS A 448 -1.32 4.93 4.92
N SER A 449 -0.37 5.60 5.54
CA SER A 449 -0.48 6.16 6.88
C SER A 449 0.14 7.55 6.88
N LEU A 450 -0.17 8.34 7.90
CA LEU A 450 0.32 9.70 8.07
C LEU A 450 0.83 9.84 9.49
N GLY A 451 2.12 10.12 9.67
CA GLY A 451 2.73 10.35 10.99
C GLY A 451 2.42 11.73 11.58
N SER A 452 1.93 12.66 10.76
CA SER A 452 1.53 14.00 11.20
C SER A 452 0.42 14.57 10.28
N LYS A 453 0.13 15.86 10.40
CA LYS A 453 -1.01 16.49 9.73
C LYS A 453 -0.92 16.38 8.21
N ASN A 454 -2.06 16.21 7.56
CA ASN A 454 -2.14 16.22 6.10
C ASN A 454 -1.67 17.58 5.55
N ILE A 455 -0.76 17.55 4.58
CA ILE A 455 -0.21 18.77 3.96
C ILE A 455 -1.21 19.43 2.99
N ARG A 456 -2.34 18.77 2.70
CA ARG A 456 -3.46 19.31 1.92
C ARG A 456 -4.49 19.95 2.86
N PRO A 457 -4.65 21.29 2.88
CA PRO A 457 -5.50 21.97 3.88
C PRO A 457 -6.97 21.55 3.91
N HIS A 458 -7.50 21.03 2.81
CA HIS A 458 -8.91 20.60 2.67
C HIS A 458 -9.14 19.12 3.03
N LYS A 459 -8.09 18.36 3.33
CA LYS A 459 -8.19 16.96 3.77
C LYS A 459 -8.16 16.91 5.29
N SER A 460 -8.96 16.02 5.86
CA SER A 460 -9.09 15.92 7.32
C SER A 460 -7.84 15.31 7.96
N SER A 461 -7.52 15.75 9.17
CA SER A 461 -6.61 15.07 10.09
C SER A 461 -7.22 14.94 11.47
N LYS A 462 -8.55 14.77 11.56
CA LYS A 462 -9.27 14.65 12.84
C LYS A 462 -8.77 13.50 13.71
N TRP A 463 -8.21 12.45 13.10
CA TRP A 463 -7.55 11.35 13.84
C TRP A 463 -6.43 11.85 14.76
N LEU A 464 -5.76 12.97 14.44
CA LEU A 464 -4.73 13.58 15.31
C LEU A 464 -5.28 14.10 16.63
N GLU A 465 -6.59 14.30 16.76
CA GLU A 465 -7.19 14.68 18.04
C GLU A 465 -7.07 13.55 19.08
N ARG A 466 -6.85 12.31 18.63
CA ARG A 466 -6.79 11.12 19.49
C ARG A 466 -5.49 10.32 19.37
N TYR A 467 -4.94 10.22 18.16
CA TYR A 467 -3.88 9.27 17.84
C TYR A 467 -2.64 9.97 17.27
N ALA A 468 -1.47 9.41 17.57
CA ALA A 468 -0.17 9.92 17.12
C ALA A 468 0.01 9.85 15.60
N TYR A 469 -0.62 8.87 14.95
CA TYR A 469 -0.60 8.66 13.50
C TYR A 469 -1.91 8.06 12.98
N TYR A 470 -2.09 8.07 11.66
CA TYR A 470 -3.28 7.52 10.99
C TYR A 470 -3.30 5.99 10.93
N TRP A 471 -3.32 5.34 12.09
CA TRP A 471 -3.26 3.88 12.24
C TRP A 471 -4.40 3.14 11.54
N SER A 472 -5.59 3.73 11.50
CA SER A 472 -6.77 3.08 10.91
C SER A 472 -6.69 2.93 9.40
N GLY A 473 -5.93 3.81 8.72
CA GLY A 473 -5.53 3.70 7.32
C GLY A 473 -4.82 2.38 6.99
N VAL A 474 -4.21 1.76 8.00
CA VAL A 474 -3.54 0.46 7.91
C VAL A 474 -4.48 -0.62 8.40
N SER A 475 -4.87 -0.60 9.68
CA SER A 475 -5.52 -1.76 10.29
C SER A 475 -6.85 -2.14 9.66
N MET A 476 -7.70 -1.17 9.35
CA MET A 476 -9.07 -1.46 8.88
C MET A 476 -9.09 -2.15 7.51
N PHE A 477 -8.19 -1.73 6.62
CA PHE A 477 -8.04 -2.37 5.31
C PHE A 477 -7.47 -3.78 5.42
N HIS A 478 -6.44 -3.98 6.24
CA HIS A 478 -5.86 -5.30 6.43
C HIS A 478 -6.84 -6.27 7.11
N ASP A 479 -7.59 -5.83 8.13
CA ASP A 479 -8.63 -6.65 8.76
C ASP A 479 -9.74 -7.05 7.74
N PHE A 480 -10.05 -6.20 6.75
CA PHE A 480 -10.94 -6.56 5.64
C PHE A 480 -10.31 -7.59 4.69
N MET A 481 -9.06 -7.38 4.26
CA MET A 481 -8.34 -8.32 3.39
C MET A 481 -8.13 -9.69 4.01
N GLU A 482 -7.74 -9.74 5.29
CA GLU A 482 -7.64 -10.99 6.07
C GLU A 482 -8.99 -11.67 6.27
N SER A 483 -10.10 -10.94 6.14
CA SER A 483 -11.43 -11.54 6.19
C SER A 483 -11.85 -12.13 4.85
N VAL A 484 -11.50 -11.47 3.74
CA VAL A 484 -11.80 -11.91 2.37
C VAL A 484 -10.91 -13.08 1.96
N ALA A 485 -9.60 -12.96 2.17
CA ALA A 485 -8.57 -13.85 1.67
C ALA A 485 -7.54 -14.23 2.77
N PRO A 486 -7.97 -14.88 3.87
CA PRO A 486 -7.10 -15.19 5.03
C PRO A 486 -5.89 -16.08 4.72
N ASN A 487 -5.92 -16.78 3.58
CA ASN A 487 -4.88 -17.73 3.17
C ASN A 487 -4.05 -17.23 1.99
N LYS A 488 -4.11 -15.93 1.65
CA LYS A 488 -3.31 -15.37 0.57
C LYS A 488 -2.20 -14.51 1.14
N ILE A 489 -1.04 -14.55 0.48
CA ILE A 489 0.05 -13.61 0.70
C ILE A 489 -0.46 -12.19 0.39
N ASN A 490 -0.11 -11.23 1.24
CA ASN A 490 -0.45 -9.83 1.06
C ASN A 490 0.79 -8.98 0.73
N VAL A 491 0.81 -8.37 -0.46
CA VAL A 491 1.93 -7.60 -1.00
C VAL A 491 1.57 -6.12 -1.07
N ASN A 492 2.20 -5.32 -0.21
CA ASN A 492 2.14 -3.86 -0.32
C ASN A 492 3.20 -3.38 -1.31
N SER A 493 2.83 -3.28 -2.58
CA SER A 493 3.77 -3.01 -3.67
C SER A 493 4.19 -1.54 -3.82
N GLU A 494 3.67 -0.65 -2.98
CA GLU A 494 4.09 0.75 -2.84
C GLU A 494 3.55 1.33 -1.52
N SER A 495 4.19 1.03 -0.40
CA SER A 495 3.69 1.54 0.87
C SER A 495 3.97 3.02 1.02
N HIS A 496 2.91 3.75 1.31
CA HIS A 496 2.95 5.17 1.59
C HIS A 496 2.99 5.44 3.10
N PHE A 497 3.82 4.68 3.82
CA PHE A 497 4.01 4.82 5.26
C PHE A 497 5.12 5.78 5.61
N LEU A 498 6.17 5.84 4.79
CA LEU A 498 7.27 6.80 4.96
C LEU A 498 6.92 8.16 4.37
N SER A 499 6.06 8.17 3.34
CA SER A 499 5.59 9.39 2.74
C SER A 499 4.48 9.23 1.71
N SER A 500 3.82 10.35 1.35
CA SER A 500 2.89 10.40 0.23
C SER A 500 2.66 11.82 -0.28
N GLY A 501 1.97 11.97 -1.40
CA GLY A 501 1.47 13.28 -1.85
C GLY A 501 0.44 13.95 -0.91
N GLN A 502 0.08 13.33 0.22
CA GLN A 502 -0.75 13.90 1.30
C GLN A 502 0.02 14.16 2.59
N TRP A 503 1.27 13.69 2.71
CA TRP A 503 2.03 13.78 3.95
C TRP A 503 3.53 13.83 3.68
N ARG A 504 4.17 14.87 4.22
CA ARG A 504 5.60 15.14 4.16
C ARG A 504 6.04 15.70 5.50
N ASP A 505 7.09 15.12 6.07
CA ASP A 505 7.68 15.57 7.33
C ASP A 505 9.17 15.26 7.32
N LEU A 506 10.01 16.30 7.25
CA LEU A 506 11.46 16.13 7.05
C LEU A 506 12.11 15.42 8.24
N ASP A 507 11.60 15.63 9.46
CA ASP A 507 12.09 14.99 10.68
C ASP A 507 11.07 13.97 11.20
N THR A 508 10.77 12.98 10.35
CA THR A 508 9.80 11.92 10.69
C THR A 508 10.31 11.09 11.87
N ARG A 509 9.46 10.93 12.89
CA ARG A 509 9.76 10.15 14.09
C ARG A 509 10.08 8.69 13.75
N THR A 510 11.22 8.18 14.22
CA THR A 510 11.59 6.75 14.04
C THR A 510 10.65 5.80 14.80
N SER A 511 10.08 6.25 15.92
CA SER A 511 9.03 5.53 16.66
C SER A 511 7.78 5.30 15.81
N TYR A 512 7.34 6.30 15.04
CA TYR A 512 6.23 6.16 14.09
C TYR A 512 6.55 5.09 13.02
N VAL A 513 7.74 5.17 12.40
CA VAL A 513 8.17 4.20 11.38
C VAL A 513 8.10 2.78 11.94
N ARG A 514 8.63 2.57 13.15
CA ARG A 514 8.54 1.28 13.84
C ARG A 514 7.11 0.83 14.08
N SER A 515 6.28 1.71 14.65
CA SER A 515 4.89 1.39 14.99
C SER A 515 4.06 0.99 13.77
N VAL A 516 4.13 1.77 12.69
CA VAL A 516 3.27 1.57 11.51
C VAL A 516 3.61 0.30 10.75
N TYR A 517 4.89 -0.05 10.62
CA TYR A 517 5.31 -1.26 9.92
C TYR A 517 5.03 -2.53 10.73
N TRP A 518 5.22 -2.51 12.05
CA TRP A 518 4.79 -3.61 12.91
C TRP A 518 3.27 -3.79 12.88
N LEU A 519 2.50 -2.69 12.89
CA LEU A 519 1.05 -2.74 12.83
C LEU A 519 0.56 -3.32 11.49
N ALA A 520 1.17 -2.91 10.37
CA ALA A 520 0.82 -3.42 9.04
C ALA A 520 1.14 -4.91 8.88
N THR A 521 2.31 -5.34 9.33
CA THR A 521 2.76 -6.74 9.23
C THR A 521 1.93 -7.65 10.12
N LEU A 522 1.61 -7.22 11.35
CA LEU A 522 0.66 -7.92 12.22
C LEU A 522 -0.75 -7.97 11.61
N GLY A 523 -1.16 -6.91 10.92
CA GLY A 523 -2.44 -6.83 10.22
C GLY A 523 -2.54 -7.78 9.03
N GLY A 524 -1.41 -8.21 8.45
CA GLY A 524 -1.38 -9.21 7.39
C GLY A 524 -0.39 -8.93 6.25
N MET A 525 0.35 -7.82 6.26
CA MET A 525 1.31 -7.49 5.20
C MET A 525 2.50 -8.47 5.21
N ASP A 526 2.67 -9.23 4.12
CA ASP A 526 3.70 -10.26 3.95
C ASP A 526 4.93 -9.78 3.20
N ALA A 527 4.78 -8.80 2.31
CA ALA A 527 5.88 -8.11 1.64
C ALA A 527 5.58 -6.63 1.46
N ASN A 528 6.63 -5.81 1.38
CA ASN A 528 6.50 -4.37 1.32
C ASN A 528 7.56 -3.70 0.46
N MET A 529 7.14 -2.82 -0.45
CA MET A 529 8.01 -1.92 -1.19
C MET A 529 7.69 -0.47 -0.80
N ALA A 530 8.53 0.16 0.03
CA ALA A 530 8.27 1.51 0.52
C ALA A 530 8.38 2.56 -0.59
N TRP A 531 7.50 3.55 -0.60
CA TRP A 531 7.67 4.75 -1.42
C TRP A 531 8.66 5.71 -0.73
N PHE A 532 9.90 5.88 -1.20
CA PHE A 532 10.56 5.31 -2.39
C PHE A 532 12.08 5.59 -2.30
N TRP A 533 12.92 4.93 -3.11
CA TRP A 533 14.37 5.16 -3.11
C TRP A 533 14.85 5.69 -4.45
N ALA A 534 15.05 6.99 -4.54
CA ALA A 534 15.40 7.68 -5.77
C ALA A 534 16.77 8.36 -5.67
N ARG A 535 17.68 7.84 -4.83
CA ARG A 535 19.09 8.25 -4.79
C ARG A 535 19.93 7.29 -5.62
N ASP A 536 20.73 7.84 -6.51
CA ASP A 536 21.76 7.09 -7.23
C ASP A 536 23.00 6.81 -6.36
N PRO A 537 23.86 5.85 -6.76
CA PRO A 537 25.07 5.52 -6.02
C PRO A 537 26.04 6.67 -5.82
N ASP A 538 25.99 7.76 -6.59
CA ASP A 538 26.83 8.94 -6.37
C ASP A 538 26.19 9.98 -5.43
N GLY A 539 24.88 9.86 -5.19
CA GLY A 539 24.07 10.74 -4.37
C GLY A 539 23.13 11.67 -5.12
N SER A 540 23.14 11.72 -6.45
CA SER A 540 22.12 12.47 -7.19
C SER A 540 20.73 11.85 -7.01
N PRO A 541 19.64 12.62 -7.20
CA PRO A 541 18.34 12.05 -7.52
C PRO A 541 18.41 11.25 -8.84
N GLU A 542 17.59 10.22 -8.98
CA GLU A 542 17.47 9.48 -10.26
C GLU A 542 17.04 10.39 -11.42
N ASP A 543 17.46 10.04 -12.64
CA ASP A 543 17.35 10.84 -13.86
C ASP A 543 15.97 11.48 -14.12
N ARG A 544 14.86 10.80 -13.81
CA ARG A 544 13.51 11.35 -14.04
C ARG A 544 13.15 12.48 -13.06
N LEU A 545 13.90 12.61 -11.97
CA LEU A 545 13.79 13.63 -10.94
C LEU A 545 14.81 14.76 -11.10
N GLU A 546 15.60 14.76 -12.18
CA GLU A 546 16.48 15.84 -12.55
C GLU A 546 15.82 16.84 -13.52
N GLY A 547 16.26 18.11 -13.49
CA GLY A 547 15.81 19.14 -14.44
C GLY A 547 14.38 19.66 -14.24
N GLU A 548 13.75 20.12 -15.33
CA GLU A 548 12.37 20.63 -15.35
C GLU A 548 11.39 19.43 -15.39
N LEU A 549 10.88 19.01 -14.24
CA LEU A 549 10.02 17.81 -14.04
C LEU A 549 8.66 17.88 -14.78
N ASN A 550 8.70 17.78 -16.10
CA ASN A 550 7.54 17.89 -17.00
C ASN A 550 7.11 16.51 -17.51
N PHE A 551 6.77 15.58 -16.62
CA PHE A 551 6.28 14.25 -17.00
C PHE A 551 4.80 14.04 -16.68
N PHE A 552 4.21 13.05 -17.35
CA PHE A 552 2.77 12.77 -17.32
C PHE A 552 2.27 12.29 -15.95
N ASP A 553 3.12 11.62 -15.17
CA ASP A 553 2.78 11.18 -13.81
C ASP A 553 2.87 12.35 -12.81
N PRO A 554 1.75 12.92 -12.35
CA PRO A 554 1.77 14.02 -11.39
C PRO A 554 2.22 13.56 -9.98
N GLY A 555 2.33 12.26 -9.72
CA GLY A 555 2.66 11.68 -8.41
C GLY A 555 4.16 11.69 -8.12
N LEU A 556 4.99 11.37 -9.11
CA LEU A 556 6.44 11.37 -8.98
C LEU A 556 7.02 12.81 -8.95
N ALA A 557 6.39 13.78 -9.63
CA ALA A 557 6.85 15.17 -9.66
C ALA A 557 6.67 15.84 -8.29
N GLY A 558 7.79 16.19 -7.64
CA GLY A 558 7.80 16.73 -6.28
C GLY A 558 7.74 15.68 -5.17
N ALA A 559 7.77 14.38 -5.49
CA ALA A 559 7.78 13.33 -4.47
C ALA A 559 9.08 13.28 -3.65
N TYR A 560 10.20 13.73 -4.23
CA TYR A 560 11.54 13.56 -3.68
C TYR A 560 11.80 14.38 -2.40
N ALA A 561 11.46 15.66 -2.42
CA ALA A 561 11.79 16.57 -1.33
C ALA A 561 11.05 16.21 -0.04
N GLY A 562 11.79 16.13 1.07
CA GLY A 562 11.26 15.72 2.38
C GLY A 562 10.88 14.24 2.47
N SER A 563 11.45 13.39 1.62
CA SER A 563 11.33 11.93 1.65
C SER A 563 12.46 11.23 2.35
N ASN A 564 12.34 9.91 2.47
CA ASN A 564 13.37 9.07 3.07
C ASN A 564 14.74 9.23 2.39
N ASN A 565 14.76 9.68 1.12
CA ASN A 565 15.95 10.05 0.36
C ASN A 565 16.77 11.22 0.98
N MET A 566 16.16 11.98 1.89
CA MET A 566 16.75 13.09 2.66
C MET A 566 16.78 12.81 4.17
N GLN A 567 16.51 11.56 4.59
CA GLN A 567 16.25 11.21 5.99
C GLN A 567 17.03 9.95 6.40
N PRO A 568 18.28 10.10 6.87
CA PRO A 568 19.11 8.96 7.26
C PRO A 568 18.44 8.09 8.35
N HIS A 569 17.85 8.75 9.34
CA HIS A 569 17.17 8.11 10.47
C HIS A 569 15.95 7.29 10.05
N VAL A 570 15.18 7.74 9.06
CA VAL A 570 13.99 7.03 8.56
C VAL A 570 14.39 5.81 7.74
N SER A 571 15.33 5.97 6.80
CA SER A 571 15.79 4.88 5.95
C SER A 571 16.48 3.76 6.74
N ASN A 572 17.32 4.14 7.72
CA ASN A 572 17.88 3.18 8.67
C ASN A 572 16.77 2.48 9.48
N GLU A 573 15.85 3.24 10.11
CA GLU A 573 14.83 2.64 10.97
C GLU A 573 13.90 1.69 10.21
N PHE A 574 13.54 2.00 8.95
CA PHE A 574 12.79 1.07 8.09
C PHE A 574 13.46 -0.31 8.03
N THR A 575 14.76 -0.35 7.74
CA THR A 575 15.53 -1.60 7.66
C THR A 575 15.65 -2.29 9.02
N GLN A 576 15.89 -1.53 10.09
CA GLN A 576 15.95 -2.09 11.45
C GLN A 576 14.64 -2.80 11.81
N VAL A 577 13.50 -2.23 11.44
CA VAL A 577 12.18 -2.83 11.68
C VAL A 577 11.99 -4.10 10.86
N MET A 578 12.43 -4.15 9.60
CA MET A 578 12.37 -5.37 8.79
C MET A 578 13.22 -6.49 9.38
N PHE A 579 14.40 -6.17 9.93
CA PHE A 579 15.23 -7.14 10.66
C PHE A 579 14.57 -7.64 11.94
N ASP A 580 13.92 -6.76 12.70
CA ASP A 580 13.18 -7.16 13.89
C ASP A 580 12.03 -8.10 13.51
N MET A 581 11.18 -7.72 12.55
CA MET A 581 10.04 -8.55 12.12
C MET A 581 10.50 -9.91 11.59
N ASN A 582 11.59 -9.95 10.82
CA ASN A 582 12.17 -11.22 10.37
C ASN A 582 12.83 -12.02 11.49
N SER A 583 13.25 -11.41 12.60
CA SER A 583 13.73 -12.16 13.77
C SER A 583 12.57 -12.81 14.53
N PHE A 584 11.36 -12.25 14.45
CA PHE A 584 10.16 -12.66 15.19
C PHE A 584 9.00 -13.13 14.30
N SER A 585 9.30 -13.67 13.11
CA SER A 585 8.25 -13.94 12.12
C SER A 585 7.27 -15.01 12.55
N GLU A 586 7.73 -16.06 13.25
CA GLU A 586 6.86 -17.15 13.72
C GLU A 586 5.88 -16.62 14.78
N GLU A 587 6.34 -15.72 15.64
CA GLU A 587 5.51 -15.02 16.62
C GLU A 587 4.49 -14.09 15.95
N ILE A 588 4.89 -13.34 14.92
CA ILE A 588 3.98 -12.47 14.16
C ILE A 588 2.89 -13.31 13.47
N ILE A 589 3.25 -14.40 12.79
CA ILE A 589 2.29 -15.29 12.13
C ILE A 589 1.31 -15.87 13.16
N ALA A 590 1.80 -16.36 14.30
CA ALA A 590 0.94 -16.89 15.35
C ALA A 590 -0.08 -15.87 15.86
N LEU A 591 0.32 -14.60 16.01
CA LEU A 591 -0.58 -13.52 16.42
C LEU A 591 -1.56 -13.09 15.31
N ARG A 592 -1.14 -13.09 14.04
CA ARG A 592 -1.97 -12.76 12.86
C ARG A 592 -3.08 -13.78 12.64
N GLU A 593 -2.76 -15.07 12.80
CA GLU A 593 -3.69 -16.20 12.63
C GLU A 593 -4.72 -16.32 13.78
N GLN A 594 -4.67 -15.41 14.76
CA GLN A 594 -5.68 -15.34 15.81
C GLN A 594 -7.09 -15.23 15.20
N ARG A 595 -8.02 -16.03 15.75
CA ARG A 595 -9.43 -16.02 15.36
C ARG A 595 -10.01 -14.60 15.44
N ARG A 596 -10.86 -14.25 14.48
CA ARG A 596 -11.61 -12.97 14.38
C ARG A 596 -13.05 -13.16 14.82
N PRO A 597 -13.36 -13.08 16.13
CA PRO A 597 -14.63 -13.57 16.67
C PRO A 597 -15.82 -12.64 16.40
N ILE A 598 -15.59 -11.35 16.14
CA ILE A 598 -16.63 -10.39 15.74
C ILE A 598 -16.41 -10.02 14.27
N ARG A 599 -17.44 -10.22 13.45
CA ARG A 599 -17.45 -9.81 12.05
C ARG A 599 -18.37 -8.60 11.85
N LEU A 600 -17.86 -7.53 11.26
CA LEU A 600 -18.65 -6.39 10.81
C LEU A 600 -19.25 -6.71 9.43
N PHE A 601 -20.57 -6.65 9.30
CA PHE A 601 -21.21 -6.89 8.00
C PHE A 601 -20.93 -5.73 7.05
N TYR A 602 -20.24 -6.02 5.95
CA TYR A 602 -19.95 -5.11 4.85
C TYR A 602 -20.87 -5.42 3.67
N SER A 603 -21.50 -4.38 3.13
CA SER A 603 -22.29 -4.44 1.91
C SER A 603 -21.84 -3.36 0.93
N GLU A 604 -21.33 -3.78 -0.22
CA GLU A 604 -21.04 -2.89 -1.35
C GLU A 604 -22.32 -2.18 -1.81
N THR A 605 -23.48 -2.85 -1.69
CA THR A 605 -24.79 -2.28 -2.01
C THR A 605 -25.13 -1.05 -1.17
N THR A 606 -24.89 -1.12 0.15
CA THR A 606 -25.03 0.05 1.01
C THR A 606 -23.96 1.11 0.70
N ALA A 607 -22.72 0.69 0.45
CA ALA A 607 -21.61 1.60 0.17
C ALA A 607 -21.86 2.45 -1.09
N ILE A 608 -22.40 1.86 -2.16
CA ILE A 608 -22.74 2.58 -3.40
C ILE A 608 -23.89 3.58 -3.19
N ASN A 609 -24.87 3.22 -2.37
CA ASN A 609 -26.10 4.00 -2.17
C ASN A 609 -26.01 5.09 -1.10
N THR A 610 -24.95 5.11 -0.27
CA THR A 610 -24.87 5.96 0.93
C THR A 610 -23.66 6.88 0.91
N LYS A 611 -23.81 8.11 1.41
CA LYS A 611 -22.75 9.14 1.37
C LYS A 611 -21.63 8.95 2.41
N ASP A 612 -21.92 8.27 3.52
CA ASP A 612 -21.05 8.24 4.69
C ASP A 612 -20.93 6.85 5.36
N TYR A 613 -21.24 5.78 4.63
CA TYR A 613 -21.26 4.40 5.15
C TYR A 613 -19.95 4.01 5.85
N MET A 614 -18.82 4.17 5.17
CA MET A 614 -17.50 3.83 5.75
C MET A 614 -17.10 4.77 6.88
N THR A 615 -17.50 6.04 6.80
CA THR A 615 -17.31 7.01 7.89
C THR A 615 -18.08 6.63 9.16
N GLN A 616 -19.30 6.10 9.03
CA GLN A 616 -20.03 5.57 10.19
C GLN A 616 -19.42 4.25 10.66
N GLY A 617 -19.16 3.32 9.75
CA GLY A 617 -18.57 2.01 10.05
C GLY A 617 -17.25 2.11 10.83
N TYR A 618 -16.40 3.09 10.47
CA TYR A 618 -15.17 3.39 11.18
C TYR A 618 -15.37 3.62 12.69
N LYS A 619 -16.45 4.28 13.11
CA LYS A 619 -16.70 4.57 14.54
C LYS A 619 -16.87 3.30 15.36
N LEU A 620 -17.59 2.33 14.81
CA LEU A 620 -17.79 1.04 15.47
C LEU A 620 -16.50 0.20 15.44
N TYR A 621 -15.80 0.19 14.31
CA TYR A 621 -14.50 -0.46 14.17
C TYR A 621 -13.50 0.08 15.20
N GLU A 622 -13.34 1.40 15.30
CA GLU A 622 -12.47 2.07 16.28
C GLU A 622 -12.82 1.66 17.72
N ALA A 623 -14.12 1.63 18.06
CA ALA A 623 -14.55 1.28 19.41
C ALA A 623 -14.22 -0.17 19.80
N LEU A 624 -14.17 -1.10 18.84
CA LEU A 624 -13.90 -2.53 19.08
C LEU A 624 -12.41 -2.91 18.91
N HIS A 625 -11.62 -2.15 18.15
CA HIS A 625 -10.24 -2.50 17.81
C HIS A 625 -9.31 -2.70 19.04
N PHE A 626 -9.61 -2.07 20.17
CA PHE A 626 -8.80 -2.06 21.39
C PHE A 626 -9.19 -3.13 22.42
N GLU A 627 -9.91 -4.18 22.01
CA GLU A 627 -10.46 -5.22 22.91
C GLU A 627 -9.69 -6.56 22.91
N GLY A 628 -8.51 -6.60 22.29
CA GLY A 628 -7.56 -7.73 22.45
C GLY A 628 -7.66 -8.87 21.43
N PHE A 629 -8.46 -8.71 20.38
CA PHE A 629 -8.65 -9.68 19.30
C PHE A 629 -8.78 -8.98 17.94
N PRO A 630 -8.42 -9.64 16.82
CA PRO A 630 -8.56 -9.07 15.49
C PRO A 630 -10.00 -8.88 15.08
N MET A 631 -10.27 -7.72 14.49
CA MET A 631 -11.55 -7.45 13.88
C MET A 631 -11.63 -8.21 12.57
N GLY A 632 -12.83 -8.67 12.23
CA GLY A 632 -13.08 -9.21 10.91
C GLY A 632 -14.29 -8.56 10.28
N TYR A 633 -14.51 -8.92 9.02
CA TYR A 633 -15.66 -8.56 8.23
C TYR A 633 -16.42 -9.81 7.79
N ALA A 634 -17.70 -9.62 7.52
CA ALA A 634 -18.55 -10.60 6.86
C ALA A 634 -19.22 -9.93 5.67
N THR A 635 -19.25 -10.63 4.55
CA THR A 635 -19.97 -10.29 3.32
C THR A 635 -20.82 -11.50 2.94
N LYS A 636 -21.60 -11.39 1.86
CA LYS A 636 -22.28 -12.55 1.29
C LYS A 636 -21.29 -13.70 1.06
N ASN A 637 -20.21 -13.43 0.34
CA ASN A 637 -19.23 -14.42 -0.07
C ASN A 637 -18.49 -15.04 1.13
N ILE A 638 -18.09 -14.24 2.12
CA ILE A 638 -17.41 -14.75 3.32
C ILE A 638 -18.31 -15.74 4.07
N ILE A 639 -19.58 -15.40 4.26
CA ILE A 639 -20.54 -16.26 4.98
C ILE A 639 -20.83 -17.57 4.22
N GLU A 640 -20.84 -17.52 2.89
CA GLU A 640 -21.13 -18.69 2.04
C GLU A 640 -19.92 -19.61 1.84
N LYS A 641 -18.71 -19.04 1.74
CA LYS A 641 -17.50 -19.77 1.33
C LYS A 641 -16.64 -20.23 2.51
N GLN A 642 -16.75 -19.60 3.68
CA GLN A 642 -15.90 -19.90 4.83
C GLN A 642 -16.65 -20.67 5.93
N ASP A 643 -15.90 -21.34 6.80
CA ASP A 643 -16.50 -21.96 7.98
C ASP A 643 -16.96 -20.89 8.98
N ASN A 644 -18.28 -20.74 9.10
CA ASN A 644 -18.94 -19.82 10.01
C ASN A 644 -18.63 -20.10 11.50
N SER A 645 -18.06 -21.26 11.83
CA SER A 645 -17.54 -21.55 13.17
C SER A 645 -16.33 -20.69 13.53
N ASN A 646 -15.66 -20.07 12.55
CA ASN A 646 -14.51 -19.20 12.75
C ASN A 646 -14.85 -17.84 13.38
N TRP A 647 -16.13 -17.51 13.59
CA TRP A 647 -16.55 -16.34 14.35
C TRP A 647 -17.73 -16.64 15.28
N ASP A 648 -18.03 -15.72 16.18
CA ASP A 648 -19.08 -15.86 17.18
C ASP A 648 -20.32 -15.02 16.80
N SER A 649 -20.11 -13.84 16.23
CA SER A 649 -21.21 -12.94 15.87
C SER A 649 -20.91 -12.10 14.63
N VAL A 650 -22.00 -11.70 13.96
CA VAL A 650 -22.01 -10.72 12.87
C VAL A 650 -22.76 -9.48 13.36
N VAL A 651 -22.12 -8.31 13.28
CA VAL A 651 -22.74 -7.02 13.62
C VAL A 651 -23.10 -6.29 12.33
N VAL A 652 -24.39 -6.02 12.15
CA VAL A 652 -24.94 -5.25 11.04
C VAL A 652 -25.17 -3.82 11.56
N TYR A 653 -24.34 -2.89 11.10
CA TYR A 653 -24.37 -1.50 11.52
C TYR A 653 -24.53 -0.59 10.29
N LYS A 654 -25.53 0.31 10.29
CA LYS A 654 -25.78 1.27 9.21
C LYS A 654 -25.89 0.64 7.80
N ASN A 655 -26.37 -0.59 7.71
CA ASN A 655 -26.63 -1.29 6.45
C ASN A 655 -28.12 -1.24 6.14
N GLN A 656 -28.57 -0.23 5.39
CA GLN A 656 -29.99 -0.10 5.01
C GLN A 656 -30.31 -0.77 3.67
N TYR A 657 -29.37 -0.73 2.72
CA TYR A 657 -29.53 -1.22 1.35
C TYR A 657 -28.74 -2.52 1.17
N VAL A 658 -29.43 -3.60 0.86
CA VAL A 658 -28.80 -4.89 0.54
C VAL A 658 -29.56 -5.56 -0.58
N THR A 659 -28.90 -6.36 -1.39
CA THR A 659 -29.54 -7.23 -2.39
C THR A 659 -30.37 -8.34 -1.72
N ASP A 660 -31.23 -8.99 -2.51
CA ASP A 660 -32.00 -10.13 -2.04
C ASP A 660 -31.07 -11.26 -1.57
N GLU A 661 -29.97 -11.48 -2.30
CA GLU A 661 -28.98 -12.51 -1.96
C GLU A 661 -28.24 -12.21 -0.66
N GLU A 662 -27.81 -10.97 -0.44
CA GLU A 662 -27.19 -10.54 0.82
C GLU A 662 -28.14 -10.76 2.01
N PHE A 663 -29.42 -10.40 1.85
CA PHE A 663 -30.45 -10.63 2.88
C PHE A 663 -30.65 -12.12 3.17
N GLU A 664 -30.85 -12.94 2.14
CA GLU A 664 -31.09 -14.38 2.29
C GLU A 664 -29.86 -15.12 2.85
N THR A 665 -28.65 -14.61 2.59
CA THR A 665 -27.40 -15.13 3.16
C THR A 665 -27.35 -14.93 4.68
N LEU A 666 -27.70 -13.73 5.16
CA LEU A 666 -27.81 -13.45 6.60
C LEU A 666 -28.92 -14.30 7.25
N GLN A 667 -30.04 -14.49 6.56
CA GLN A 667 -31.11 -15.37 7.03
C GLN A 667 -30.66 -16.84 7.10
N THR A 668 -29.88 -17.31 6.12
CA THR A 668 -29.32 -18.66 6.09
C THR A 668 -28.32 -18.86 7.22
N TYR A 669 -27.46 -17.88 7.49
CA TYR A 669 -26.54 -17.89 8.63
C TYR A 669 -27.29 -18.04 9.97
N LEU A 670 -28.39 -17.30 10.18
CA LEU A 670 -29.27 -17.48 11.35
C LEU A 670 -29.95 -18.86 11.39
N ASN A 671 -30.42 -19.36 10.25
CA ASN A 671 -31.04 -20.69 10.16
C ASN A 671 -30.06 -21.82 10.53
N ASN A 672 -28.76 -21.59 10.32
CA ASN A 672 -27.68 -22.51 10.65
C ASN A 672 -27.10 -22.31 12.06
N GLY A 673 -27.70 -21.45 12.89
CA GLY A 673 -27.32 -21.26 14.29
C GLY A 673 -26.40 -20.08 14.57
N GLY A 674 -26.12 -19.25 13.56
CA GLY A 674 -25.32 -18.03 13.70
C GLY A 674 -25.98 -16.97 14.59
N THR A 675 -25.17 -16.00 15.03
CA THR A 675 -25.63 -14.84 15.81
C THR A 675 -25.49 -13.56 15.02
N ILE A 676 -26.59 -12.81 14.87
CA ILE A 676 -26.63 -11.49 14.24
C ILE A 676 -27.10 -10.44 15.24
N LEU A 677 -26.39 -9.31 15.26
CA LEU A 677 -26.81 -8.08 15.95
C LEU A 677 -27.17 -7.03 14.90
N LEU A 678 -28.38 -6.47 14.98
CA LEU A 678 -28.81 -5.33 14.19
C LEU A 678 -28.78 -4.08 15.06
N ASP A 679 -28.17 -3.01 14.56
CA ASP A 679 -28.21 -1.70 15.20
C ASP A 679 -29.63 -1.11 15.23
N ASP A 680 -30.36 -1.27 14.14
CA ASP A 680 -31.73 -0.77 13.96
C ASP A 680 -32.68 -1.85 13.40
N LYS A 681 -33.96 -1.80 13.76
CA LYS A 681 -35.01 -2.65 13.18
C LYS A 681 -35.21 -2.45 11.67
N ASP A 682 -34.88 -1.26 11.16
CA ASP A 682 -34.98 -0.88 9.76
C ASP A 682 -33.66 -1.17 9.01
N ALA A 683 -32.68 -1.81 9.65
CA ALA A 683 -31.53 -2.39 8.96
C ALA A 683 -32.00 -3.42 7.90
N LEU A 684 -31.30 -3.46 6.76
CA LEU A 684 -31.55 -4.38 5.65
C LEU A 684 -32.96 -4.23 5.06
N SER A 685 -33.62 -3.09 5.24
CA SER A 685 -35.02 -2.88 4.86
C SER A 685 -35.23 -2.48 3.41
N LEU A 686 -34.17 -2.11 2.70
CA LEU A 686 -34.23 -1.68 1.30
C LEU A 686 -33.43 -2.64 0.42
N ASN A 687 -33.90 -2.83 -0.81
CA ASN A 687 -33.07 -3.37 -1.87
C ASN A 687 -32.10 -2.32 -2.43
N GLU A 688 -31.24 -2.73 -3.35
CA GLU A 688 -30.26 -1.89 -4.05
C GLU A 688 -30.87 -0.69 -4.78
N TYR A 689 -32.16 -0.75 -5.12
CA TYR A 689 -32.93 0.30 -5.78
C TYR A 689 -33.76 1.17 -4.82
N GLY A 690 -33.55 1.01 -3.51
CA GLY A 690 -34.26 1.77 -2.47
C GLY A 690 -35.72 1.34 -2.26
N GLN A 691 -36.13 0.21 -2.84
CA GLN A 691 -37.47 -0.34 -2.67
C GLN A 691 -37.56 -1.09 -1.35
N LYS A 692 -38.65 -0.89 -0.61
CA LYS A 692 -38.83 -1.50 0.71
C LYS A 692 -39.11 -3.00 0.60
N ARG A 693 -38.35 -3.79 1.35
CA ARG A 693 -38.55 -5.22 1.53
C ARG A 693 -39.74 -5.47 2.46
N THR A 694 -40.51 -6.51 2.17
CA THR A 694 -41.59 -6.98 3.06
C THR A 694 -41.10 -8.00 4.09
N LYS A 695 -39.98 -8.68 3.79
CA LYS A 695 -39.33 -9.64 4.68
C LYS A 695 -38.48 -8.91 5.73
N THR A 696 -38.40 -9.51 6.91
CA THR A 696 -37.46 -9.15 7.98
C THR A 696 -36.72 -10.40 8.42
N LEU A 697 -35.51 -10.25 8.97
CA LEU A 697 -34.77 -11.39 9.49
C LEU A 697 -35.56 -12.06 10.63
N SER A 698 -35.54 -13.38 10.62
CA SER A 698 -36.07 -14.22 11.69
C SER A 698 -34.91 -15.01 12.32
N LYS A 699 -34.97 -15.22 13.64
CA LYS A 699 -33.86 -15.86 14.37
C LYS A 699 -33.50 -17.27 13.88
N GLY A 700 -34.41 -17.98 13.20
CA GLY A 700 -34.20 -19.38 12.82
C GLY A 700 -33.79 -20.25 14.02
N LYS A 701 -32.67 -20.98 13.87
CA LYS A 701 -32.03 -21.75 14.96
C LYS A 701 -30.99 -20.94 15.74
N GLY A 702 -30.61 -19.78 15.22
CA GLY A 702 -29.60 -18.91 15.78
C GLY A 702 -30.15 -17.86 16.72
N LYS A 703 -29.38 -16.78 16.88
CA LYS A 703 -29.71 -15.65 17.76
C LYS A 703 -29.75 -14.36 16.95
N LEU A 704 -30.89 -13.67 17.02
CA LEU A 704 -31.08 -12.36 16.43
C LEU A 704 -31.31 -11.34 17.54
N VAL A 705 -30.44 -10.33 17.63
CA VAL A 705 -30.54 -9.23 18.60
C VAL A 705 -30.79 -7.95 17.83
N VAL A 706 -31.87 -7.22 18.16
CA VAL A 706 -32.20 -5.92 17.54
C VAL A 706 -32.08 -4.85 18.62
N LEU A 707 -31.10 -3.96 18.47
CA LEU A 707 -30.72 -3.00 19.51
C LEU A 707 -31.57 -1.71 19.46
N ASN A 708 -31.97 -1.28 18.27
CA ASN A 708 -32.67 0.00 18.03
C ASN A 708 -31.94 1.20 18.64
N THR A 709 -30.64 1.32 18.34
CA THR A 709 -29.80 2.39 18.85
C THR A 709 -28.68 2.73 17.87
N ASP A 710 -28.29 3.99 17.83
CA ASP A 710 -27.08 4.46 17.15
C ASP A 710 -25.91 4.68 18.12
N ASN A 711 -26.10 4.37 19.41
CA ASN A 711 -25.06 4.52 20.43
C ASN A 711 -24.01 3.40 20.28
N ILE A 712 -22.80 3.79 19.86
CA ILE A 712 -21.67 2.91 19.62
C ILE A 712 -21.30 2.08 20.86
N ASP A 713 -21.36 2.65 22.06
CA ASP A 713 -21.01 1.92 23.28
C ASP A 713 -22.00 0.79 23.56
N VAL A 714 -23.30 1.04 23.35
CA VAL A 714 -24.33 0.00 23.52
C VAL A 714 -24.14 -1.13 22.51
N ILE A 715 -23.84 -0.80 21.25
CA ILE A 715 -23.58 -1.77 20.19
C ILE A 715 -22.33 -2.58 20.51
N LYS A 716 -21.24 -1.91 20.92
CA LYS A 716 -20.00 -2.55 21.35
C LYS A 716 -20.23 -3.54 22.50
N GLN A 717 -20.91 -3.11 23.56
CA GLN A 717 -21.17 -3.98 24.72
C GLN A 717 -22.03 -5.19 24.33
N ALA A 718 -23.03 -5.00 23.46
CA ALA A 718 -23.81 -6.10 22.95
C ALA A 718 -22.96 -7.09 22.12
N ALA A 719 -22.08 -6.58 21.26
CA ALA A 719 -21.20 -7.43 20.45
C ALA A 719 -20.20 -8.22 21.31
N LEU A 720 -19.59 -7.58 22.31
CA LEU A 720 -18.67 -8.24 23.26
C LEU A 720 -19.37 -9.30 24.11
N ALA A 721 -20.64 -9.10 24.45
CA ALA A 721 -21.44 -10.08 25.20
C ALA A 721 -21.73 -11.37 24.42
N GLU A 722 -21.56 -11.37 23.09
CA GLU A 722 -21.73 -12.56 22.25
C GLU A 722 -20.43 -13.37 22.06
N LEU A 723 -19.30 -12.90 22.58
CA LEU A 723 -18.05 -13.64 22.54
C LEU A 723 -18.17 -14.94 23.35
N LYS A 724 -17.75 -16.06 22.75
CA LYS A 724 -17.65 -17.33 23.49
C LYS A 724 -16.50 -17.26 24.49
N PRO A 725 -16.55 -18.02 25.60
CA PRO A 725 -15.44 -18.06 26.57
C PRO A 725 -14.08 -18.40 25.94
N SER A 726 -14.06 -19.27 24.92
CA SER A 726 -12.84 -19.64 24.17
C SER A 726 -12.30 -18.53 23.26
N SER A 727 -13.07 -17.48 23.00
CA SER A 727 -12.68 -16.32 22.19
C SER A 727 -12.24 -15.14 23.03
N LEU A 728 -12.49 -15.18 24.35
CA LEU A 728 -12.05 -14.12 25.24
C LEU A 728 -10.54 -14.21 25.45
N PRO A 729 -9.81 -13.10 25.29
CA PRO A 729 -8.40 -13.05 25.67
C PRO A 729 -8.21 -13.46 27.14
N GLU A 730 -7.33 -14.44 27.39
CA GLU A 730 -6.95 -14.82 28.76
C GLU A 730 -6.14 -13.70 29.42
N LEU A 731 -5.26 -13.04 28.66
CA LEU A 731 -4.58 -11.84 29.11
C LEU A 731 -5.56 -10.67 29.15
N LYS A 732 -5.60 -9.96 30.28
CA LYS A 732 -6.27 -8.67 30.44
C LYS A 732 -5.24 -7.56 30.35
N VAL A 733 -5.52 -6.58 29.51
CA VAL A 733 -4.79 -5.32 29.43
C VAL A 733 -5.69 -4.22 29.98
N ASN A 734 -5.32 -3.69 31.15
CA ASN A 734 -5.93 -2.48 31.69
C ASN A 734 -5.08 -1.27 31.27
N GLU A 735 -5.70 -0.32 30.59
CA GLU A 735 -5.07 0.89 30.09
C GLU A 735 -5.54 2.10 30.92
N VAL A 736 -4.58 2.89 31.41
CA VAL A 736 -4.83 4.20 32.01
C VAL A 736 -4.00 5.25 31.27
N ASN A 737 -4.64 5.98 30.36
CA ASN A 737 -4.01 7.01 29.51
C ASN A 737 -4.56 8.43 29.78
N GLY A 738 -5.47 8.59 30.74
CA GLY A 738 -6.08 9.87 31.10
C GLY A 738 -7.11 10.42 30.08
N LYS A 739 -7.53 9.63 29.09
CA LYS A 739 -8.56 9.97 28.10
C LYS A 739 -9.84 9.16 28.34
N ASP A 740 -10.92 9.57 27.66
CA ASP A 740 -12.20 8.85 27.59
C ASP A 740 -12.25 7.79 26.47
N TYR A 741 -11.13 7.61 25.75
CA TYR A 741 -10.95 6.61 24.70
C TYR A 741 -9.66 5.81 24.91
N LYS A 742 -9.64 4.58 24.39
CA LYS A 742 -8.46 3.72 24.39
C LYS A 742 -7.48 4.11 23.29
N THR A 743 -6.20 3.92 23.54
CA THR A 743 -5.14 4.12 22.55
C THR A 743 -4.22 2.91 22.44
N THR A 744 -4.33 1.93 23.34
CA THR A 744 -3.48 0.75 23.35
C THR A 744 -4.13 -0.40 22.57
N SER A 745 -3.64 -0.67 21.36
CA SER A 745 -4.04 -1.86 20.58
C SER A 745 -3.20 -3.06 21.00
N TRP A 746 -3.80 -4.24 21.12
CA TRP A 746 -3.10 -5.42 21.58
C TRP A 746 -3.71 -6.71 21.04
N ARG A 747 -2.88 -7.76 20.99
CA ARG A 747 -3.25 -9.14 20.62
C ARG A 747 -2.61 -10.11 21.60
N VAL A 748 -3.21 -11.28 21.74
CA VAL A 748 -2.67 -12.38 22.54
C VAL A 748 -3.05 -13.73 21.97
N VAL A 749 -2.10 -14.66 21.97
CA VAL A 749 -2.34 -16.07 21.60
C VAL A 749 -1.67 -17.00 22.60
N GLU A 750 -2.26 -18.19 22.79
CA GLU A 750 -1.66 -19.23 23.62
C GLU A 750 -0.47 -19.86 22.91
N LYS A 751 0.62 -20.10 23.64
CA LYS A 751 1.80 -20.79 23.12
C LYS A 751 1.58 -22.30 23.18
N PRO A 752 2.07 -23.09 22.20
CA PRO A 752 1.98 -24.56 22.25
C PRO A 752 2.60 -25.21 23.49
N GLN A 753 3.56 -24.52 24.11
CA GLN A 753 4.34 -24.97 25.27
C GLN A 753 3.67 -24.58 26.61
N GLY A 754 2.53 -23.90 26.57
CA GLY A 754 1.91 -23.21 27.70
C GLY A 754 2.35 -21.75 27.84
N GLY A 755 1.48 -20.94 28.45
CA GLY A 755 1.63 -19.49 28.52
C GLY A 755 1.15 -18.77 27.26
N TYR A 756 1.49 -17.48 27.13
CA TYR A 756 0.96 -16.62 26.08
C TYR A 756 2.04 -15.82 25.38
N LEU A 757 1.78 -15.50 24.12
CA LEU A 757 2.49 -14.50 23.35
C LEU A 757 1.56 -13.30 23.21
N ALA A 758 2.05 -12.09 23.52
CA ALA A 758 1.25 -10.88 23.41
C ALA A 758 2.03 -9.77 22.71
N ILE A 759 1.32 -8.92 21.97
CA ILE A 759 1.89 -7.70 21.39
C ILE A 759 1.01 -6.51 21.74
N LEU A 760 1.63 -5.39 22.10
CA LEU A 760 0.96 -4.14 22.45
C LEU A 760 1.53 -2.98 21.63
N PHE A 761 0.66 -2.07 21.23
CA PHE A 761 0.95 -0.83 20.51
C PHE A 761 0.28 0.32 21.23
N ASN A 762 1.00 1.38 21.55
CA ASN A 762 0.36 2.63 21.93
C ASN A 762 0.21 3.54 20.71
N LEU A 763 -1.03 3.69 20.24
CA LEU A 763 -1.37 4.51 19.07
C LEU A 763 -1.66 5.97 19.46
N GLY A 764 -1.65 6.30 20.75
CA GLY A 764 -1.93 7.64 21.30
C GLY A 764 -0.70 8.54 21.32
N HIS A 765 -0.91 9.84 21.54
CA HIS A 765 0.18 10.83 21.67
C HIS A 765 0.93 10.74 22.99
N ASP A 766 0.25 10.31 24.03
CA ASP A 766 0.75 10.28 25.40
C ASP A 766 1.11 8.84 25.78
N SER A 767 2.00 8.68 26.75
CA SER A 767 2.22 7.36 27.36
C SER A 767 0.95 6.82 28.02
N ALA A 768 0.79 5.50 28.00
CA ALA A 768 -0.28 4.79 28.68
C ALA A 768 0.30 3.93 29.81
N GLN A 769 -0.29 4.01 31.01
CA GLN A 769 0.00 3.06 32.07
C GLN A 769 -0.75 1.76 31.78
N ILE A 770 -0.03 0.65 31.73
CA ILE A 770 -0.54 -0.68 31.43
C ILE A 770 -0.43 -1.57 32.65
N ASP A 771 -1.53 -2.22 33.02
CA ASP A 771 -1.55 -3.31 33.98
C ASP A 771 -2.00 -4.61 33.32
N LEU A 772 -1.13 -5.63 33.39
CA LEU A 772 -1.36 -6.96 32.86
C LEU A 772 -1.83 -7.91 33.97
N SER A 773 -2.85 -8.70 33.66
CA SER A 773 -3.32 -9.80 34.53
C SER A 773 -3.90 -10.94 33.69
N LEU A 774 -4.07 -12.13 34.28
CA LEU A 774 -4.76 -13.25 33.62
C LEU A 774 -6.19 -13.39 34.17
N GLN A 775 -7.14 -13.80 33.33
CA GLN A 775 -8.53 -14.06 33.74
C GLN A 775 -8.59 -15.10 34.89
N SER A 776 -7.78 -16.15 34.79
CA SER A 776 -7.60 -17.20 35.79
C SER A 776 -7.04 -16.70 37.13
N GLY A 777 -6.42 -15.51 37.17
CA GLY A 777 -5.69 -15.00 38.32
C GLY A 777 -4.34 -15.70 38.55
N GLN A 778 -3.90 -16.57 37.64
CA GLN A 778 -2.59 -17.21 37.72
C GLN A 778 -1.47 -16.16 37.63
N LYS A 779 -0.37 -16.39 38.35
CA LYS A 779 0.83 -15.55 38.28
C LYS A 779 1.65 -15.91 37.05
N PHE A 780 2.32 -14.91 36.49
CA PHE A 780 3.18 -15.07 35.32
C PHE A 780 4.42 -14.19 35.46
N THR A 781 5.35 -14.42 34.55
CA THR A 781 6.50 -13.56 34.28
C THR A 781 6.37 -13.05 32.85
N ALA A 782 6.44 -11.73 32.64
CA ALA A 782 6.46 -11.12 31.31
C ALA A 782 7.89 -10.78 30.91
N THR A 783 8.27 -11.08 29.68
CA THR A 783 9.60 -10.77 29.13
C THR A 783 9.46 -10.10 27.78
N ASP A 784 10.08 -8.93 27.61
CA ASP A 784 10.20 -8.27 26.31
C ASP A 784 11.10 -9.12 25.41
N MET A 785 10.55 -9.64 24.33
CA MET A 785 11.25 -10.54 23.43
C MET A 785 12.32 -9.83 22.60
N MET A 786 12.22 -8.50 22.41
CA MET A 786 13.20 -7.73 21.65
C MET A 786 14.49 -7.47 22.44
N THR A 787 14.39 -7.39 23.78
CA THR A 787 15.52 -7.08 24.67
C THR A 787 15.86 -8.21 25.65
N SER A 788 15.03 -9.25 25.72
CA SER A 788 15.06 -10.33 26.73
C SER A 788 14.95 -9.83 28.18
N LYS A 789 14.51 -8.58 28.41
CA LYS A 789 14.34 -8.05 29.76
C LYS A 789 13.00 -8.47 30.35
N THR A 790 13.01 -8.82 31.63
CA THR A 790 11.77 -8.99 32.39
C THR A 790 11.04 -7.66 32.49
N VAL A 791 9.76 -7.67 32.18
CA VAL A 791 8.86 -6.52 32.29
C VAL A 791 7.95 -6.73 33.49
N SER A 792 7.79 -5.68 34.31
CA SER A 792 6.81 -5.68 35.39
C SER A 792 5.40 -5.92 34.83
N SER A 793 4.50 -6.53 35.61
CA SER A 793 3.09 -6.62 35.20
C SER A 793 2.39 -5.25 35.16
N SER A 794 3.02 -4.20 35.70
CA SER A 794 2.58 -2.81 35.62
C SER A 794 3.72 -1.95 35.09
N PHE A 795 3.51 -1.26 33.97
CA PHE A 795 4.55 -0.47 33.28
C PHE A 795 3.95 0.65 32.43
N GLU A 796 4.79 1.61 32.04
CA GLU A 796 4.44 2.69 31.11
C GLU A 796 4.80 2.29 29.68
N LEU A 797 3.85 2.37 28.75
CA LEU A 797 4.04 2.17 27.31
C LEU A 797 4.01 3.54 26.61
N LYS A 798 5.13 3.97 26.04
CA LYS A 798 5.22 5.32 25.45
C LYS A 798 4.46 5.39 24.13
N SER A 799 4.15 6.61 23.68
CA SER A 799 3.56 6.85 22.37
C SER A 799 4.37 6.17 21.27
N GLU A 800 3.67 5.49 20.35
CA GLU A 800 4.24 4.76 19.20
C GLU A 800 5.12 3.55 19.57
N ASP A 801 5.27 3.22 20.86
CA ASP A 801 6.00 2.02 21.27
C ASP A 801 5.27 0.75 20.80
N VAL A 802 6.08 -0.24 20.43
CA VAL A 802 5.68 -1.61 20.15
C VAL A 802 6.33 -2.49 21.21
N LEU A 803 5.57 -3.38 21.85
CA LEU A 803 6.10 -4.28 22.87
C LEU A 803 5.62 -5.71 22.59
N LEU A 804 6.56 -6.60 22.28
CA LEU A 804 6.32 -8.03 22.08
C LEU A 804 6.72 -8.80 23.34
N LEU A 805 5.77 -9.48 23.97
CA LEU A 805 5.92 -10.11 25.27
C LEU A 805 5.77 -11.63 25.20
N ASP A 806 6.74 -12.31 25.79
CA ASP A 806 6.58 -13.68 26.25
C ASP A 806 5.98 -13.69 27.66
N ILE A 807 4.80 -14.31 27.82
CA ILE A 807 4.12 -14.47 29.10
C ILE A 807 4.25 -15.93 29.52
N SER A 808 5.14 -16.18 30.46
CA SER A 808 5.40 -17.52 31.01
C SER A 808 4.68 -17.70 32.34
N LEU A 809 3.91 -18.76 32.47
CA LEU A 809 3.14 -19.06 33.67
C LEU A 809 4.06 -19.55 34.79
N ASN A 810 3.80 -19.11 36.01
CA ASN A 810 4.56 -19.51 37.20
C ASN A 810 3.97 -20.75 37.88
#